data_AF-A0A166GY94-F1
#
_entry.id   AF-A0A166GY94-F1
#
_cell.length_a   1.000
_cell.length_b   1.000
_cell.length_c   1.000
_cell.angle_alpha   90.00
_cell.angle_beta   90.00
_cell.angle_gamma   90.00
#
_symmetry.space_group_name_H-M   'P 1'
#
loop_
_entity.id
_entity.type
_entity.pdbx_description
1 polymer ?
#
loop_
_entity_poly.entity_id
_entity_poly.type
_entity_poly.pdbx_seq_one_letter_code
_entity_poly.pdbx_strand_id
1 'polypeptide(L)'
;MTTFSLRPAQEGDKWAVLEWRNHADVRAVMLTDHIISKTEHSAWWDKTMLMNQRQILIFCRDEKPVGVVTIYSWEQDKATAWWGFYLNNSALEQAEKTAIWLELEQAVIHYAGKTLKVHKLYCESLRQNQLAWKLHQKSGFVECEAPVDATDTAKNVVYMKYVYPENKLDKRQRLYLFASHNTDFLSDTLTKHIKTYTQFPYKIATAEFGRYQLDLLDSQNADINDASSCYAFIERIEDFFADIYTLPTEESLLQTEQRVLQYLAFVKSIAQRGNRVFVADFAIQKGFPFSISEQLSDSKIQKLIQEWNNTLYTMKTENLVEVIPYSQIIKRIGQSFSNKYWYMARVPFSIQFLEAYSQALIGTIFAASALSARVLVLDLDNTLWKGIIGDDGKDGISLGGDYPGNIYKDLQSLFLTLKSRGILLTICSKNTEEVALDAIETHPEMRLRAKDFVSHRINWEPKSQNIHALSKELNLGLSSFCFIDDNPVERAEVRRNAPDVFVPELPEDPAEWFQFLCNLPELCVAQVSESDKRRSELYKQRVDIQNAQTEFVDRASFIKSLGMEICVEALNSDNFERTHQLFNKTNQFNTTTTRYSKEQLSEWMSTSDHQVLHVRSKDKYSKEYEGVAALVIVKEDRHWVIDNFVMSCRVMGRDIEHAILSKLILLASESSLDSVVGRFIASSKNMPVRELYKNNHFISDDNEQWLFEFAQQSLPSESDIMTLNWKA
;
A
#
# COMPACT_ATOMS: atom_id res chain seq x y z
N MET A 1 18.02 0.04 49.56
CA MET A 1 17.35 0.64 48.40
C MET A 1 15.88 0.33 48.56
N THR A 2 15.02 1.35 48.53
CA THR A 2 13.56 1.17 48.50
C THR A 2 13.17 0.50 47.19
N THR A 3 12.36 -0.54 47.24
CA THR A 3 11.89 -1.26 46.05
C THR A 3 10.42 -0.94 45.77
N PHE A 4 10.09 -0.74 44.49
CA PHE A 4 8.73 -0.52 44.03
C PHE A 4 8.31 -1.63 43.08
N SER A 5 7.06 -2.10 43.20
CA SER A 5 6.52 -3.16 42.35
C SER A 5 5.02 -3.02 42.09
N LEU A 6 4.56 -3.60 40.98
CA LEU A 6 3.14 -3.79 40.66
C LEU A 6 2.82 -5.28 40.69
N ARG A 7 1.73 -5.64 41.35
CA ARG A 7 1.18 -7.01 41.33
C ARG A 7 -0.32 -7.00 41.05
N PRO A 8 -0.90 -8.06 40.46
CA PRO A 8 -2.35 -8.22 40.43
C PRO A 8 -2.95 -8.15 41.84
N ALA A 9 -4.11 -7.50 41.94
CA ALA A 9 -4.87 -7.45 43.18
C ALA A 9 -5.43 -8.84 43.54
N GLN A 10 -5.48 -9.11 44.84
CA GLN A 10 -6.01 -10.35 45.41
C GLN A 10 -7.24 -10.03 46.27
N GLU A 11 -8.04 -11.03 46.62
CA GLU A 11 -9.28 -10.81 47.40
C GLU A 11 -9.01 -10.10 48.75
N GLY A 12 -7.83 -10.30 49.34
CA GLY A 12 -7.41 -9.59 50.56
C GLY A 12 -7.25 -8.08 50.40
N ASP A 13 -7.05 -7.56 49.18
CA ASP A 13 -6.86 -6.14 48.90
C ASP A 13 -8.18 -5.37 48.77
N LYS A 14 -9.31 -6.07 48.55
CA LYS A 14 -10.63 -5.50 48.23
C LYS A 14 -11.04 -4.36 49.14
N TRP A 15 -10.97 -4.58 50.45
CA TRP A 15 -11.44 -3.59 51.42
C TRP A 15 -10.46 -2.42 51.61
N ALA A 16 -9.16 -2.64 51.41
CA ALA A 16 -8.18 -1.55 51.40
C ALA A 16 -8.40 -0.64 50.19
N VAL A 17 -8.69 -1.21 49.02
CA VAL A 17 -9.01 -0.43 47.81
C VAL A 17 -10.29 0.40 48.01
N LEU A 18 -11.32 -0.13 48.69
CA LEU A 18 -12.50 0.67 49.05
C LEU A 18 -12.14 1.87 49.93
N GLU A 19 -11.30 1.67 50.96
CA GLU A 19 -10.86 2.74 51.85
C GLU A 19 -10.15 3.85 51.07
N TRP A 20 -9.23 3.49 50.17
CA TRP A 20 -8.50 4.45 49.34
C TRP A 20 -9.42 5.20 48.38
N ARG A 21 -10.37 4.51 47.73
CA ARG A 21 -11.34 5.12 46.82
C ARG A 21 -12.29 6.09 47.53
N ASN A 22 -12.63 5.84 48.79
CA ASN A 22 -13.51 6.69 49.58
C ASN A 22 -12.78 7.83 50.32
N HIS A 23 -11.45 7.91 50.27
CA HIS A 23 -10.69 8.97 50.94
C HIS A 23 -11.09 10.37 50.44
N ALA A 24 -11.23 11.35 51.34
CA ALA A 24 -11.73 12.69 51.01
C ALA A 24 -10.89 13.38 49.91
N ASP A 25 -9.56 13.37 50.06
CA ASP A 25 -8.62 13.91 49.05
C ASP A 25 -8.75 13.27 47.67
N VAL A 26 -9.10 11.98 47.63
CA VAL A 26 -9.30 11.24 46.38
C VAL A 26 -10.61 11.68 45.74
N ARG A 27 -11.72 11.66 46.47
CA ARG A 27 -13.05 12.02 45.93
C ARG A 27 -13.10 13.45 45.42
N ALA A 28 -12.35 14.37 46.03
CA ALA A 28 -12.28 15.78 45.64
C ALA A 28 -11.75 16.00 44.21
N VAL A 29 -11.01 15.05 43.65
CA VAL A 29 -10.38 15.16 42.32
C VAL A 29 -10.89 14.10 41.33
N MET A 30 -11.98 13.41 41.65
CA MET A 30 -12.57 12.33 40.85
C MET A 30 -13.81 12.77 40.06
N LEU A 31 -14.15 11.99 39.03
CA LEU A 31 -15.34 12.23 38.20
C LEU A 31 -16.64 12.01 39.00
N THR A 32 -16.66 11.04 39.92
CA THR A 32 -17.75 10.81 40.89
C THR A 32 -17.26 11.03 42.32
N ASP A 33 -18.05 11.69 43.15
CA ASP A 33 -17.67 12.12 44.51
C ASP A 33 -18.53 11.52 45.64
N HIS A 34 -19.51 10.67 45.29
CA HIS A 34 -20.35 9.96 46.26
C HIS A 34 -19.53 8.94 47.05
N ILE A 35 -19.99 8.66 48.28
CA ILE A 35 -19.38 7.62 49.13
C ILE A 35 -19.84 6.26 48.62
N ILE A 36 -18.88 5.44 48.20
CA ILE A 36 -19.12 4.09 47.69
C ILE A 36 -19.46 3.18 48.88
N SER A 37 -20.63 2.54 48.85
CA SER A 37 -21.03 1.59 49.89
C SER A 37 -20.24 0.27 49.78
N LYS A 38 -20.16 -0.51 50.87
CA LYS A 38 -19.52 -1.85 50.83
C LYS A 38 -20.18 -2.76 49.80
N THR A 39 -21.50 -2.69 49.67
CA THR A 39 -22.28 -3.51 48.73
C THR A 39 -21.98 -3.12 47.28
N GLU A 40 -21.96 -1.83 46.99
CA GLU A 40 -21.61 -1.29 45.67
C GLU A 40 -20.18 -1.66 45.28
N HIS A 41 -19.23 -1.53 46.21
CA HIS A 41 -17.84 -1.89 45.95
C HIS A 41 -17.66 -3.38 45.70
N SER A 42 -18.34 -4.24 46.46
CA SER A 42 -18.27 -5.69 46.22
C SER A 42 -18.79 -6.03 44.83
N ALA A 43 -19.95 -5.51 44.44
CA ALA A 43 -20.50 -5.74 43.11
C ALA A 43 -19.55 -5.25 41.99
N TRP A 44 -18.91 -4.09 42.18
CA TRP A 44 -17.90 -3.57 41.24
C TRP A 44 -16.66 -4.45 41.18
N TRP A 45 -16.14 -4.90 42.32
CA TRP A 45 -14.95 -5.74 42.43
C TRP A 45 -15.15 -7.07 41.73
N ASP A 46 -16.23 -7.78 42.09
CA ASP A 46 -16.54 -9.11 41.58
C ASP A 46 -16.77 -9.06 40.06
N LYS A 47 -17.43 -8.01 39.57
CA LYS A 47 -17.59 -7.76 38.12
C LYS A 47 -16.25 -7.47 37.43
N THR A 48 -15.41 -6.62 38.02
CA THR A 48 -14.15 -6.17 37.40
C THR A 48 -13.12 -7.30 37.33
N MET A 49 -13.04 -8.15 38.35
CA MET A 49 -12.11 -9.29 38.39
C MET A 49 -12.41 -10.36 37.34
N LEU A 50 -13.62 -10.37 36.76
CA LEU A 50 -14.04 -11.28 35.68
C LEU A 50 -13.87 -10.68 34.27
N MET A 51 -13.55 -9.40 34.15
CA MET A 51 -13.45 -8.71 32.87
C MET A 51 -12.04 -8.80 32.28
N ASN A 52 -11.91 -9.42 31.11
CA ASN A 52 -10.62 -9.48 30.39
C ASN A 52 -10.07 -8.11 29.98
N GLN A 53 -10.94 -7.11 29.83
CA GLN A 53 -10.60 -5.74 29.43
C GLN A 53 -10.18 -4.84 30.61
N ARG A 54 -10.14 -5.37 31.84
CA ARG A 54 -9.80 -4.61 33.04
C ARG A 54 -8.79 -5.35 33.91
N GLN A 55 -7.91 -4.61 34.57
CA GLN A 55 -7.02 -5.16 35.60
C GLN A 55 -6.94 -4.21 36.79
N ILE A 56 -6.95 -4.77 37.99
CA ILE A 56 -6.65 -4.05 39.23
C ILE A 56 -5.27 -4.50 39.69
N LEU A 57 -4.34 -3.56 39.79
CA LEU A 57 -2.96 -3.78 40.21
C LEU A 57 -2.71 -3.04 41.52
N ILE A 58 -1.98 -3.66 42.43
CA ILE A 58 -1.54 -3.05 43.69
C ILE A 58 -0.10 -2.57 43.51
N PHE A 59 0.12 -1.30 43.83
CA PHE A 59 1.43 -0.69 43.86
C PHE A 59 2.03 -0.80 45.26
N CYS A 60 3.18 -1.45 45.36
CA CYS A 60 3.85 -1.75 46.62
C CYS A 60 5.17 -0.98 46.76
N ARG A 61 5.46 -0.52 47.98
CA ARG A 61 6.77 -0.03 48.43
C ARG A 61 7.30 -0.99 49.48
N ASP A 62 8.44 -1.64 49.22
CA ASP A 62 9.02 -2.66 50.09
C ASP A 62 7.97 -3.72 50.54
N GLU A 63 7.23 -4.28 49.56
CA GLU A 63 6.11 -5.23 49.73
C GLU A 63 4.84 -4.68 50.39
N LYS A 64 4.84 -3.43 50.87
CA LYS A 64 3.65 -2.82 51.49
C LYS A 64 2.78 -2.11 50.44
N PRO A 65 1.46 -2.39 50.39
CA PRO A 65 0.54 -1.69 49.49
C PRO A 65 0.46 -0.19 49.82
N VAL A 66 0.82 0.65 48.86
CA VAL A 66 0.79 2.12 48.98
C VAL A 66 -0.08 2.79 47.92
N GLY A 67 -0.62 2.02 46.98
CA GLY A 67 -1.59 2.50 46.00
C GLY A 67 -2.20 1.37 45.18
N VAL A 68 -3.13 1.74 44.32
CA VAL A 68 -3.80 0.85 43.37
C VAL A 68 -3.82 1.53 42.01
N VAL A 69 -3.59 0.74 40.97
CA VAL A 69 -3.69 1.12 39.57
C VAL A 69 -4.83 0.31 38.95
N THR A 70 -5.69 0.97 38.20
CA THR A 70 -6.74 0.33 37.43
C THR A 70 -6.44 0.51 35.96
N ILE A 71 -6.27 -0.60 35.25
CA ILE A 71 -6.28 -0.64 33.79
C ILE A 71 -7.72 -0.94 33.35
N TYR A 72 -8.24 -0.18 32.38
CA TYR A 72 -9.57 -0.39 31.84
C TYR A 72 -9.61 -0.12 30.35
N SER A 73 -10.68 -0.59 29.69
CA SER A 73 -10.83 -0.54 28.23
C SER A 73 -9.55 -1.03 27.52
N TRP A 74 -8.99 -2.13 28.02
CA TRP A 74 -7.83 -2.76 27.40
C TRP A 74 -8.28 -3.53 26.16
N GLU A 75 -7.89 -3.02 25.00
CA GLU A 75 -8.23 -3.54 23.68
C GLU A 75 -6.96 -4.04 22.99
N GLN A 76 -6.77 -5.35 22.99
CA GLN A 76 -5.55 -5.99 22.47
C GLN A 76 -5.43 -5.86 20.95
N ASP A 77 -6.55 -5.87 20.23
CA ASP A 77 -6.70 -5.68 18.79
C ASP A 77 -6.43 -4.24 18.33
N LYS A 78 -6.61 -3.26 19.23
CA LYS A 78 -6.25 -1.86 19.00
C LYS A 78 -4.89 -1.49 19.61
N ALA A 79 -4.33 -2.37 20.44
CA ALA A 79 -3.17 -2.12 21.29
C ALA A 79 -3.34 -0.81 22.08
N THR A 80 -4.50 -0.65 22.71
CA THR A 80 -4.82 0.51 23.54
C THR A 80 -5.28 0.08 24.92
N ALA A 81 -4.99 0.91 25.92
CA ALA A 81 -5.57 0.76 27.25
C ALA A 81 -5.69 2.13 27.91
N TRP A 82 -6.57 2.20 28.91
CA TRP A 82 -6.69 3.34 29.80
C TRP A 82 -6.17 2.98 31.18
N TRP A 83 -5.68 3.97 31.90
CA TRP A 83 -5.30 3.78 33.30
C TRP A 83 -5.77 4.91 34.21
N GLY A 84 -5.97 4.55 35.47
CA GLY A 84 -6.19 5.45 36.58
C GLY A 84 -5.54 4.87 37.83
N PHE A 85 -5.39 5.67 38.88
CA PHE A 85 -4.75 5.21 40.11
C PHE A 85 -5.25 5.94 41.34
N TYR A 86 -4.97 5.34 42.50
CA TYR A 86 -5.23 5.91 43.83
C TYR A 86 -4.03 5.63 44.72
N LEU A 87 -3.60 6.61 45.52
CA LEU A 87 -2.59 6.41 46.56
C LEU A 87 -3.26 6.20 47.93
N ASN A 88 -2.58 5.47 48.80
CA ASN A 88 -2.96 5.31 50.20
C ASN A 88 -2.65 6.60 50.99
N ASN A 89 -3.48 7.62 50.80
CA ASN A 89 -3.24 8.96 51.35
C ASN A 89 -3.21 9.03 52.89
N SER A 90 -3.80 8.06 53.60
CA SER A 90 -3.79 7.99 55.06
C SER A 90 -2.46 7.46 55.63
N ALA A 91 -1.70 6.71 54.83
CA ALA A 91 -0.43 6.11 55.24
C ALA A 91 0.82 6.84 54.69
N LEU A 92 0.64 7.91 53.91
CA LEU A 92 1.72 8.65 53.24
C LEU A 92 1.78 10.10 53.72
N GLU A 93 2.98 10.54 54.11
CA GLU A 93 3.22 11.95 54.42
C GLU A 93 3.06 12.82 53.17
N GLN A 94 2.61 14.06 53.34
CA GLN A 94 2.34 14.98 52.23
C GLN A 94 3.59 15.23 51.36
N ALA A 95 4.79 15.20 51.95
CA ALA A 95 6.06 15.37 51.24
C ALA A 95 6.45 14.16 50.36
N GLU A 96 5.95 12.96 50.65
CA GLU A 96 6.30 11.73 49.92
C GLU A 96 5.36 11.42 48.76
N LYS A 97 4.11 11.93 48.78
CA LYS A 97 3.05 11.59 47.81
C LYS A 97 3.47 11.82 46.36
N THR A 98 4.13 12.93 46.05
CA THR A 98 4.56 13.25 44.68
C THR A 98 5.67 12.31 44.18
N ALA A 99 6.60 11.91 45.06
CA ALA A 99 7.67 10.97 44.69
C ALA A 99 7.10 9.57 44.43
N ILE A 100 6.22 9.09 45.31
CA ILE A 100 5.57 7.78 45.17
C ILE A 100 4.66 7.73 43.94
N TRP A 101 3.98 8.83 43.61
CA TRP A 101 3.24 8.95 42.35
C TRP A 101 4.17 8.72 41.17
N LEU A 102 5.28 9.46 41.06
CA LEU A 102 6.18 9.35 39.91
C LEU A 102 6.69 7.91 39.72
N GLU A 103 7.03 7.23 40.81
CA GLU A 103 7.43 5.81 40.78
C GLU A 103 6.28 4.89 40.31
N LEU A 104 5.06 5.12 40.79
CA LEU A 104 3.87 4.39 40.34
C LEU A 104 3.61 4.59 38.84
N GLU A 105 3.76 5.83 38.36
CA GLU A 105 3.55 6.16 36.96
C GLU A 105 4.62 5.55 36.05
N GLN A 106 5.88 5.54 36.47
CA GLN A 106 6.92 4.81 35.75
C GLN A 106 6.66 3.30 35.74
N ALA A 107 6.17 2.74 36.85
CA ALA A 107 5.82 1.33 36.92
C ALA A 107 4.66 0.97 35.98
N VAL A 108 3.60 1.81 35.88
CA VAL A 108 2.48 1.55 34.96
C VAL A 108 2.89 1.72 33.50
N ILE A 109 3.74 2.70 33.18
CA ILE A 109 4.31 2.87 31.83
C ILE A 109 5.07 1.58 31.44
N HIS A 110 5.96 1.11 32.32
CA HIS A 110 6.70 -0.11 32.06
C HIS A 110 5.78 -1.33 31.87
N TYR A 111 4.79 -1.51 32.76
CA TYR A 111 3.83 -2.61 32.70
C TYR A 111 2.99 -2.58 31.42
N ALA A 112 2.49 -1.41 31.03
CA ALA A 112 1.69 -1.24 29.82
C ALA A 112 2.50 -1.56 28.55
N GLY A 113 3.74 -1.08 28.47
CA GLY A 113 4.60 -1.33 27.31
C GLY A 113 5.09 -2.78 27.19
N LYS A 114 5.49 -3.41 28.31
CA LYS A 114 6.12 -4.75 28.30
C LYS A 114 5.12 -5.89 28.47
N THR A 115 4.18 -5.74 29.39
CA THR A 115 3.22 -6.81 29.73
C THR A 115 1.98 -6.73 28.86
N LEU A 116 1.35 -5.56 28.78
CA LEU A 116 0.12 -5.39 27.98
C LEU A 116 0.41 -5.20 26.48
N LYS A 117 1.64 -4.83 26.13
CA LYS A 117 2.10 -4.54 24.75
C LYS A 117 1.22 -3.52 24.03
N VAL A 118 0.74 -2.50 24.75
CA VAL A 118 -0.09 -1.45 24.13
C VAL A 118 0.78 -0.48 23.32
N HIS A 119 0.25 -0.01 22.20
CA HIS A 119 0.80 1.09 21.41
C HIS A 119 0.49 2.45 22.04
N LYS A 120 -0.69 2.60 22.65
CA LYS A 120 -1.09 3.83 23.34
C LYS A 120 -1.70 3.52 24.70
N LEU A 121 -1.23 4.23 25.72
CA LEU A 121 -1.79 4.22 27.07
C LEU A 121 -2.43 5.58 27.34
N TYR A 122 -3.73 5.62 27.62
CA TYR A 122 -4.49 6.85 27.85
C TYR A 122 -4.75 7.08 29.34
N CYS A 123 -4.79 8.35 29.74
CA CYS A 123 -5.35 8.78 31.01
C CYS A 123 -6.17 10.06 30.84
N GLU A 124 -7.00 10.31 31.84
CA GLU A 124 -7.85 11.48 31.91
C GLU A 124 -7.69 12.17 33.28
N SER A 125 -7.76 13.49 33.28
CA SER A 125 -7.72 14.28 34.51
C SER A 125 -8.60 15.51 34.41
N LEU A 126 -9.19 15.93 35.52
CA LEU A 126 -9.91 17.21 35.57
C LEU A 126 -8.97 18.34 35.18
N ARG A 127 -9.42 19.25 34.30
CA ARG A 127 -8.57 20.37 33.82
C ARG A 127 -8.07 21.28 34.94
N GLN A 128 -8.76 21.30 36.06
CA GLN A 128 -8.42 22.07 37.26
C GLN A 128 -7.25 21.43 38.03
N ASN A 129 -6.98 20.13 37.85
CA ASN A 129 -5.89 19.41 38.49
C ASN A 129 -4.57 19.61 37.74
N GLN A 130 -4.03 20.83 37.81
CA GLN A 130 -2.78 21.18 37.15
C GLN A 130 -1.57 20.37 37.63
N LEU A 131 -1.62 19.83 38.85
CA LEU A 131 -0.55 18.98 39.38
C LEU A 131 -0.48 17.66 38.62
N ALA A 132 -1.61 16.97 38.45
CA ALA A 132 -1.69 15.72 37.69
C ALA A 132 -1.22 15.91 36.25
N TRP A 133 -1.72 16.95 35.58
CA TRP A 133 -1.36 17.28 34.21
C TRP A 133 0.16 17.52 34.04
N LYS A 134 0.79 18.29 34.95
CA LYS A 134 2.24 18.54 34.91
C LYS A 134 3.06 17.27 35.18
N LEU A 135 2.60 16.39 36.06
CA LEU A 135 3.30 15.14 36.38
C LEU A 135 3.24 14.16 35.20
N HIS A 136 2.07 13.99 34.58
CA HIS A 136 1.91 13.18 33.38
C HIS A 136 2.82 13.65 32.24
N GLN A 137 2.87 14.97 32.02
CA GLN A 137 3.75 15.55 31.01
C GLN A 137 5.22 15.25 31.27
N LYS A 138 5.67 15.32 32.54
CA LYS A 138 7.04 14.99 32.92
C LYS A 138 7.39 13.51 32.73
N SER A 139 6.42 12.62 32.87
CA SER A 139 6.60 11.18 32.63
C SER A 139 6.53 10.78 31.16
N GLY A 140 6.28 11.73 30.25
CA GLY A 140 6.25 11.51 28.80
C GLY A 140 4.86 11.39 28.17
N PHE A 141 3.78 11.63 28.92
CA PHE A 141 2.45 11.74 28.33
C PHE A 141 2.29 13.07 27.57
N VAL A 142 1.55 13.02 26.46
CA VAL A 142 1.20 14.20 25.66
C VAL A 142 -0.31 14.39 25.64
N GLU A 143 -0.76 15.64 25.71
CA GLU A 143 -2.18 16.00 25.59
C GLU A 143 -2.74 15.60 24.21
N CYS A 144 -3.99 15.13 24.18
CA CYS A 144 -4.66 14.75 22.94
C CYS A 144 -6.16 15.08 22.96
N GLU A 145 -6.78 15.06 21.78
CA GLU A 145 -8.24 15.07 21.68
C GLU A 145 -8.85 13.84 22.35
N ALA A 146 -10.12 13.96 22.73
CA ALA A 146 -10.88 12.88 23.34
C ALA A 146 -10.89 11.66 22.40
N PRO A 147 -10.39 10.49 22.85
CA PRO A 147 -10.54 9.26 22.09
C PRO A 147 -12.02 8.91 21.89
N VAL A 148 -12.35 8.18 20.81
CA VAL A 148 -13.74 7.81 20.46
C VAL A 148 -14.41 6.97 21.56
N ASP A 149 -13.62 6.23 22.33
CA ASP A 149 -14.03 5.40 23.46
C ASP A 149 -13.93 6.12 24.82
N ALA A 150 -13.69 7.44 24.83
CA ALA A 150 -13.68 8.23 26.05
C ALA A 150 -15.05 8.21 26.72
N THR A 151 -15.04 8.23 28.06
CA THR A 151 -16.29 8.26 28.83
C THR A 151 -16.92 9.65 28.72
N ASP A 152 -18.20 9.71 28.34
CA ASP A 152 -18.94 10.97 28.29
C ASP A 152 -19.09 11.57 29.69
N THR A 153 -18.76 12.85 29.85
CA THR A 153 -18.70 13.51 31.14
C THR A 153 -19.06 14.99 31.03
N ALA A 154 -19.93 15.45 31.93
CA ALA A 154 -20.28 16.87 32.06
C ALA A 154 -19.14 17.73 32.64
N LYS A 155 -18.05 17.13 33.10
CA LYS A 155 -16.91 17.83 33.71
C LYS A 155 -15.83 18.13 32.66
N ASN A 156 -15.16 19.27 32.82
CA ASN A 156 -14.06 19.69 31.92
C ASN A 156 -12.80 18.86 32.21
N VAL A 157 -12.48 17.93 31.30
CA VAL A 157 -11.40 16.94 31.41
C VAL A 157 -10.33 17.18 30.34
N VAL A 158 -9.09 16.88 30.66
CA VAL A 158 -7.96 16.81 29.72
C VAL A 158 -7.57 15.36 29.51
N TYR A 159 -7.41 14.95 28.26
CA TYR A 159 -6.97 13.62 27.87
C TYR A 159 -5.48 13.64 27.53
N MET A 160 -4.75 12.65 28.00
CA MET A 160 -3.33 12.50 27.72
C MET A 160 -3.03 11.06 27.28
N LYS A 161 -1.98 10.90 26.48
CA LYS A 161 -1.52 9.60 25.99
C LYS A 161 -0.02 9.44 26.09
N TYR A 162 0.42 8.22 26.41
CA TYR A 162 1.80 7.76 26.26
C TYR A 162 1.86 6.83 25.05
N VAL A 163 2.85 6.98 24.17
CA VAL A 163 2.98 6.22 22.92
C VAL A 163 4.19 5.29 22.98
N TYR A 164 3.98 4.02 22.64
CA TYR A 164 5.01 3.00 22.45
C TYR A 164 5.12 2.71 20.95
N PRO A 165 6.04 3.37 20.21
CA PRO A 165 6.17 3.17 18.77
C PRO A 165 6.45 1.72 18.37
N GLU A 166 7.18 0.97 19.20
CA GLU A 166 7.56 -0.43 19.01
C GLU A 166 6.37 -1.40 19.07
N ASN A 167 5.29 -1.02 19.76
CA ASN A 167 4.07 -1.82 19.87
C ASN A 167 3.02 -1.44 18.83
N LYS A 168 3.36 -0.58 17.86
CA LYS A 168 2.43 -0.18 16.80
C LYS A 168 1.97 -1.41 16.02
N LEU A 169 0.67 -1.65 16.02
CA LEU A 169 0.09 -2.78 15.29
C LEU A 169 0.29 -2.59 13.78
N ASP A 170 0.84 -3.63 13.16
CA ASP A 170 0.87 -3.75 11.72
C ASP A 170 -0.49 -4.25 11.22
N LYS A 171 -1.31 -3.29 10.76
CA LYS A 171 -2.66 -3.55 10.23
C LYS A 171 -2.65 -4.05 8.78
N ARG A 172 -1.47 -4.22 8.16
CA ARG A 172 -1.38 -4.78 6.82
C ARG A 172 -1.93 -6.19 6.78
N GLN A 173 -2.45 -6.56 5.61
CA GLN A 173 -2.91 -7.91 5.31
C GLN A 173 -1.76 -8.92 5.46
N ARG A 174 -2.09 -10.17 5.77
CA ARG A 174 -1.08 -11.22 5.98
C ARG A 174 -0.64 -11.79 4.63
N LEU A 175 0.66 -11.98 4.45
CA LEU A 175 1.25 -12.75 3.36
C LEU A 175 1.84 -14.04 3.94
N TYR A 176 1.31 -15.18 3.51
CA TYR A 176 1.82 -16.50 3.87
C TYR A 176 2.68 -17.07 2.75
N LEU A 177 3.79 -17.70 3.12
CA LEU A 177 4.66 -18.44 2.19
C LEU A 177 4.45 -19.94 2.39
N PHE A 178 3.92 -20.62 1.36
CA PHE A 178 3.57 -22.03 1.43
C PHE A 178 4.51 -22.89 0.59
N ALA A 179 5.08 -23.91 1.23
CA ALA A 179 5.89 -24.93 0.60
C ALA A 179 5.95 -26.22 1.42
N SER A 180 6.38 -27.29 0.76
CA SER A 180 6.78 -28.57 1.32
C SER A 180 8.20 -28.56 1.93
N HIS A 181 8.92 -27.44 1.83
CA HIS A 181 10.21 -27.20 2.50
C HIS A 181 10.13 -26.02 3.50
N ASN A 182 11.12 -25.89 4.39
CA ASN A 182 11.11 -24.81 5.39
C ASN A 182 11.25 -23.44 4.68
N THR A 183 10.42 -22.47 5.06
CA THR A 183 10.35 -21.12 4.46
C THR A 183 10.87 -20.01 5.39
N ASP A 184 11.33 -20.33 6.59
CA ASP A 184 11.71 -19.37 7.65
C ASP A 184 12.78 -18.39 7.16
N PHE A 185 13.85 -18.88 6.54
CA PHE A 185 14.91 -17.98 6.04
C PHE A 185 14.44 -17.08 4.90
N LEU A 186 13.52 -17.52 4.05
CA LEU A 186 12.95 -16.65 3.02
C LEU A 186 12.02 -15.62 3.66
N SER A 187 11.22 -16.02 4.65
CA SER A 187 10.36 -15.13 5.44
C SER A 187 11.17 -14.05 6.16
N ASP A 188 12.30 -14.40 6.76
CA ASP A 188 13.21 -13.47 7.43
C ASP A 188 13.87 -12.50 6.45
N THR A 189 14.39 -13.02 5.33
CA THR A 189 15.00 -12.21 4.27
C THR A 189 13.98 -11.23 3.69
N LEU A 190 12.77 -11.71 3.40
CA LEU A 190 11.67 -10.88 2.93
C LEU A 190 11.27 -9.82 3.97
N THR A 191 11.16 -10.19 5.24
CA THR A 191 10.85 -9.27 6.34
C THR A 191 11.90 -8.15 6.45
N LYS A 192 13.18 -8.46 6.21
CA LYS A 192 14.25 -7.46 6.18
C LYS A 192 14.09 -6.53 4.98
N HIS A 193 13.85 -7.05 3.78
CA HIS A 193 13.70 -6.24 2.58
C HIS A 193 12.47 -5.34 2.59
N ILE A 194 11.31 -5.84 3.01
CA ILE A 194 10.07 -5.05 3.00
C ILE A 194 10.11 -3.84 3.94
N LYS A 195 11.03 -3.81 4.93
CA LYS A 195 11.22 -2.63 5.79
C LYS A 195 11.74 -1.41 5.03
N THR A 196 12.37 -1.61 3.87
CA THR A 196 12.80 -0.52 3.00
C THR A 196 11.65 0.08 2.18
N TYR A 197 10.48 -0.58 2.17
CA TYR A 197 9.33 -0.22 1.36
C TYR A 197 8.11 0.11 2.24
N THR A 198 7.87 1.40 2.47
CA THR A 198 6.72 1.87 3.28
C THR A 198 5.37 1.52 2.65
N GLN A 199 5.30 1.44 1.32
CA GLN A 199 4.10 1.09 0.57
C GLN A 199 3.87 -0.43 0.43
N PHE A 200 4.77 -1.29 0.93
CA PHE A 200 4.59 -2.73 0.80
C PHE A 200 3.31 -3.18 1.55
N PRO A 201 2.35 -3.84 0.86
CA PRO A 201 0.97 -3.92 1.34
C PRO A 201 0.73 -5.02 2.39
N TYR A 202 1.71 -5.91 2.61
CA TYR A 202 1.55 -7.08 3.47
C TYR A 202 2.52 -7.11 4.66
N LYS A 203 2.13 -7.82 5.71
CA LYS A 203 3.03 -8.31 6.75
C LYS A 203 3.22 -9.81 6.58
N ILE A 204 4.44 -10.30 6.82
CA ILE A 204 4.73 -11.73 6.67
C ILE A 204 4.11 -12.48 7.85
N ALA A 205 3.37 -13.54 7.55
CA ALA A 205 2.77 -14.43 8.53
C ALA A 205 3.37 -15.84 8.40
N THR A 206 3.46 -16.53 9.53
CA THR A 206 4.02 -17.88 9.62
C THR A 206 2.92 -18.92 9.50
N ALA A 207 3.20 -20.00 8.78
CA ALA A 207 2.40 -21.22 8.77
C ALA A 207 3.26 -22.39 9.25
N GLU A 208 2.64 -23.39 9.86
CA GLU A 208 3.38 -24.57 10.32
C GLU A 208 3.91 -25.35 9.11
N PHE A 209 5.19 -25.72 9.18
CA PHE A 209 5.89 -26.40 8.10
C PHE A 209 5.16 -27.68 7.67
N GLY A 210 4.87 -27.81 6.37
CA GLY A 210 4.25 -29.00 5.77
C GLY A 210 2.75 -29.19 6.05
N ARG A 211 2.07 -28.23 6.69
CA ARG A 211 0.64 -28.35 7.05
C ARG A 211 -0.30 -27.41 6.30
N TYR A 212 0.23 -26.52 5.46
CA TYR A 212 -0.56 -25.45 4.86
C TYR A 212 -1.80 -25.93 4.09
N GLN A 213 -1.75 -27.10 3.43
CA GLN A 213 -2.90 -27.65 2.71
C GLN A 213 -4.04 -28.02 3.68
N LEU A 214 -3.71 -28.63 4.82
CA LEU A 214 -4.69 -28.94 5.87
C LEU A 214 -5.26 -27.66 6.47
N ASP A 215 -4.40 -26.69 6.77
CA ASP A 215 -4.80 -25.43 7.38
C ASP A 215 -5.73 -24.59 6.45
N LEU A 216 -5.46 -24.60 5.14
CA LEU A 216 -6.32 -23.93 4.14
C LEU A 216 -7.61 -24.70 3.82
N LEU A 217 -7.67 -26.00 4.11
CA LEU A 217 -8.90 -26.80 3.96
C LEU A 217 -9.77 -26.76 5.22
N ASP A 218 -9.18 -26.47 6.38
CA ASP A 218 -9.91 -26.30 7.64
C ASP A 218 -10.60 -24.93 7.71
N SER A 219 -11.89 -24.92 7.37
CA SER A 219 -12.75 -23.73 7.48
C SER A 219 -12.84 -23.11 8.87
N GLN A 220 -12.46 -23.82 9.94
CA GLN A 220 -12.42 -23.28 11.31
C GLN A 220 -11.15 -22.47 11.58
N ASN A 221 -10.10 -22.64 10.77
CA ASN A 221 -8.89 -21.86 10.90
C ASN A 221 -9.07 -20.45 10.28
N ALA A 222 -9.78 -19.60 11.01
CA ALA A 222 -10.15 -18.26 10.56
C ALA A 222 -8.95 -17.34 10.32
N ASP A 223 -7.82 -17.56 10.99
CA ASP A 223 -6.63 -16.71 10.85
C ASP A 223 -5.98 -16.86 9.48
N ILE A 224 -5.78 -18.11 9.03
CA ILE A 224 -5.16 -18.40 7.72
C ILE A 224 -6.16 -18.19 6.59
N ASN A 225 -7.44 -18.52 6.79
CA ASN A 225 -8.50 -18.44 5.78
C ASN A 225 -9.21 -17.07 5.73
N ASP A 226 -8.64 -16.04 6.36
CA ASP A 226 -9.16 -14.68 6.26
C ASP A 226 -9.24 -14.24 4.78
N ALA A 227 -10.37 -13.64 4.38
CA ALA A 227 -10.63 -13.25 3.00
C ALA A 227 -9.64 -12.19 2.47
N SER A 228 -8.98 -11.46 3.37
CA SER A 228 -7.98 -10.44 3.06
C SER A 228 -6.54 -10.99 3.01
N SER A 229 -6.33 -12.26 3.38
CA SER A 229 -5.02 -12.90 3.33
C SER A 229 -4.52 -13.07 1.89
N CYS A 230 -3.20 -13.00 1.77
CA CYS A 230 -2.46 -13.22 0.53
C CYS A 230 -1.57 -14.45 0.67
N TYR A 231 -1.48 -15.24 -0.40
CA TYR A 231 -0.74 -16.50 -0.39
C TYR A 231 0.31 -16.52 -1.49
N ALA A 232 1.53 -16.93 -1.15
CA ALA A 232 2.58 -17.22 -2.12
C ALA A 232 2.96 -18.69 -2.01
N PHE A 233 2.60 -19.48 -3.02
CA PHE A 233 3.00 -20.87 -3.12
C PHE A 233 4.35 -20.97 -3.83
N ILE A 234 5.34 -21.52 -3.15
CA ILE A 234 6.74 -21.54 -3.56
C ILE A 234 7.30 -22.96 -3.57
N GLU A 235 6.47 -23.91 -4.00
CA GLU A 235 6.83 -25.33 -4.04
C GLU A 235 8.00 -25.61 -4.98
N ARG A 236 8.84 -26.56 -4.58
CA ARG A 236 9.90 -27.11 -5.44
C ARG A 236 9.33 -28.26 -6.25
N ILE A 237 9.58 -28.25 -7.55
CA ILE A 237 9.05 -29.29 -8.43
C ILE A 237 9.62 -30.67 -8.09
N GLU A 238 10.85 -30.72 -7.57
CA GLU A 238 11.51 -31.95 -7.13
C GLU A 238 10.78 -32.66 -5.99
N ASP A 239 10.05 -31.92 -5.15
CA ASP A 239 9.38 -32.48 -3.97
C ASP A 239 8.06 -33.20 -4.32
N PHE A 240 7.59 -33.10 -5.58
CA PHE A 240 6.47 -33.89 -6.09
C PHE A 240 6.87 -35.30 -6.57
N PHE A 241 8.14 -35.48 -6.94
CA PHE A 241 8.69 -36.76 -7.37
C PHE A 241 8.94 -37.67 -6.16
N ALA A 242 8.76 -38.99 -6.33
CA ALA A 242 9.19 -39.94 -5.31
C ALA A 242 10.71 -39.91 -5.11
N ASP A 243 11.46 -39.90 -6.22
CA ASP A 243 12.89 -39.61 -6.25
C ASP A 243 13.29 -39.14 -7.67
N ILE A 244 13.44 -37.83 -7.85
CA ILE A 244 13.83 -37.23 -9.14
C ILE A 244 15.28 -37.56 -9.54
N TYR A 245 16.13 -37.99 -8.60
CA TYR A 245 17.56 -38.22 -8.84
C TYR A 245 17.87 -39.66 -9.29
N THR A 246 16.83 -40.48 -9.42
CA THR A 246 16.89 -41.80 -10.06
C THR A 246 16.23 -41.72 -11.43
N LEU A 247 16.67 -42.53 -12.41
CA LEU A 247 16.03 -42.60 -13.73
C LEU A 247 14.54 -42.95 -13.55
N PRO A 248 13.61 -42.00 -13.76
CA PRO A 248 12.22 -42.23 -13.39
C PRO A 248 11.56 -43.14 -14.41
N THR A 249 10.82 -44.14 -13.92
CA THR A 249 9.97 -44.99 -14.75
C THR A 249 8.78 -44.19 -15.30
N GLU A 250 8.16 -44.67 -16.39
CA GLU A 250 6.95 -44.01 -16.93
C GLU A 250 5.82 -43.95 -15.90
N GLU A 251 5.69 -44.99 -15.08
CA GLU A 251 4.73 -45.01 -13.96
C GLU A 251 5.02 -43.91 -12.92
N SER A 252 6.29 -43.73 -12.53
CA SER A 252 6.70 -42.69 -11.58
C SER A 252 6.44 -41.28 -12.13
N LEU A 253 6.70 -41.07 -13.42
CA LEU A 253 6.39 -39.80 -14.09
C LEU A 253 4.88 -39.52 -14.11
N LEU A 254 4.05 -40.52 -14.42
CA LEU A 254 2.59 -40.38 -14.42
C LEU A 254 2.05 -40.06 -13.02
N GLN A 255 2.56 -40.73 -11.98
CA GLN A 255 2.20 -40.43 -10.59
C GLN A 255 2.59 -39.00 -10.20
N THR A 256 3.76 -38.54 -10.63
CA THR A 256 4.23 -37.17 -10.38
C THR A 256 3.33 -36.15 -11.09
N GLU A 257 3.00 -36.38 -12.35
CA GLU A 257 2.09 -35.55 -13.13
C GLU A 257 0.72 -35.42 -12.43
N GLN A 258 0.16 -36.53 -11.95
CA GLN A 258 -1.10 -36.50 -11.18
C GLN A 258 -1.00 -35.62 -9.93
N ARG A 259 0.12 -35.70 -9.18
CA ARG A 259 0.33 -34.86 -7.99
C ARG A 259 0.45 -33.38 -8.32
N VAL A 260 1.17 -33.03 -9.40
CA VAL A 260 1.32 -31.64 -9.84
C VAL A 260 -0.03 -31.08 -10.30
N LEU A 261 -0.81 -31.85 -11.07
CA LEU A 261 -2.15 -31.44 -11.51
C LEU A 261 -3.11 -31.27 -10.32
N GLN A 262 -3.07 -32.17 -9.33
CA GLN A 262 -3.83 -32.03 -8.09
C GLN A 262 -3.45 -30.76 -7.32
N TYR A 263 -2.15 -30.46 -7.24
CA TYR A 263 -1.66 -29.25 -6.61
C TYR A 263 -2.11 -27.98 -7.34
N LEU A 264 -2.00 -27.93 -8.68
CA LEU A 264 -2.48 -26.79 -9.45
C LEU A 264 -4.00 -26.62 -9.34
N ALA A 265 -4.76 -27.71 -9.31
CA ALA A 265 -6.20 -27.68 -9.05
C ALA A 265 -6.52 -27.16 -7.63
N PHE A 266 -5.75 -27.57 -6.63
CA PHE A 266 -5.85 -27.04 -5.27
C PHE A 266 -5.59 -25.53 -5.25
N VAL A 267 -4.47 -25.07 -5.82
CA VAL A 267 -4.14 -23.63 -5.91
C VAL A 267 -5.24 -22.85 -6.63
N LYS A 268 -5.78 -23.39 -7.73
CA LYS A 268 -6.92 -22.79 -8.45
C LYS A 268 -8.15 -22.65 -7.54
N SER A 269 -8.48 -23.68 -6.75
CA SER A 269 -9.60 -23.63 -5.81
C SER A 269 -9.41 -22.59 -4.70
N ILE A 270 -8.17 -22.38 -4.23
CA ILE A 270 -7.86 -21.33 -3.25
C ILE A 270 -8.00 -19.95 -3.90
N ALA A 271 -7.47 -19.75 -5.10
CA ALA A 271 -7.60 -18.49 -5.84
C ALA A 271 -9.05 -18.09 -6.09
N GLN A 272 -9.92 -19.07 -6.38
CA GLN A 272 -11.36 -18.86 -6.60
C GLN A 272 -12.12 -18.39 -5.34
N ARG A 273 -11.51 -18.41 -4.15
CA ARG A 273 -12.08 -17.81 -2.93
C ARG A 273 -12.02 -16.28 -2.94
N GLY A 274 -11.29 -15.68 -3.88
CA GLY A 274 -11.07 -14.23 -3.99
C GLY A 274 -9.79 -13.73 -3.33
N ASN A 275 -9.01 -14.60 -2.67
CA ASN A 275 -7.70 -14.24 -2.13
C ASN A 275 -6.70 -13.92 -3.24
N ARG A 276 -5.74 -13.02 -2.96
CA ARG A 276 -4.62 -12.79 -3.87
C ARG A 276 -3.65 -13.96 -3.77
N VAL A 277 -3.37 -14.61 -4.90
CA VAL A 277 -2.50 -15.78 -4.97
C VAL A 277 -1.31 -15.54 -5.90
N PHE A 278 -0.11 -15.79 -5.38
CA PHE A 278 1.14 -15.83 -6.11
C PHE A 278 1.66 -17.27 -6.16
N VAL A 279 2.21 -17.69 -7.29
CA VAL A 279 2.73 -19.06 -7.46
C VAL A 279 4.07 -18.99 -8.18
N ALA A 280 5.08 -19.67 -7.65
CA ALA A 280 6.35 -19.84 -8.34
C ALA A 280 6.19 -20.75 -9.56
N ASP A 281 6.76 -20.36 -10.70
CA ASP A 281 6.89 -21.29 -11.81
C ASP A 281 7.87 -22.43 -11.46
N PHE A 282 7.72 -23.55 -12.14
CA PHE A 282 8.48 -24.76 -11.87
C PHE A 282 9.82 -24.74 -12.61
N ALA A 283 10.89 -25.05 -11.88
CA ALA A 283 12.20 -25.34 -12.44
C ALA A 283 12.98 -26.23 -11.48
N ILE A 284 13.77 -27.16 -12.03
CA ILE A 284 14.69 -27.98 -11.24
C ILE A 284 15.76 -27.08 -10.65
N GLN A 285 15.87 -27.09 -9.33
CA GLN A 285 16.84 -26.28 -8.58
C GLN A 285 18.13 -27.05 -8.34
N LYS A 286 18.01 -28.30 -7.88
CA LYS A 286 19.17 -29.17 -7.66
C LYS A 286 19.42 -29.99 -8.92
N GLY A 287 20.46 -29.61 -9.67
CA GLY A 287 20.85 -30.30 -10.89
C GLY A 287 21.20 -31.78 -10.67
N PHE A 288 21.03 -32.57 -11.73
CA PHE A 288 21.42 -33.98 -11.81
C PHE A 288 21.98 -34.28 -13.22
N PRO A 289 22.76 -35.38 -13.40
CA PRO A 289 23.53 -35.58 -14.62
C PRO A 289 22.63 -36.04 -15.78
N PHE A 290 22.06 -35.09 -16.52
CA PHE A 290 21.47 -35.35 -17.83
C PHE A 290 22.57 -35.71 -18.85
N SER A 291 22.30 -36.66 -19.73
CA SER A 291 23.09 -36.85 -20.94
C SER A 291 23.03 -35.60 -21.83
N ILE A 292 24.04 -35.40 -22.68
CA ILE A 292 24.07 -34.27 -23.62
C ILE A 292 22.81 -34.26 -24.51
N SER A 293 22.31 -35.43 -24.93
CA SER A 293 21.08 -35.54 -25.72
C SER A 293 19.84 -35.04 -24.97
N GLU A 294 19.72 -35.40 -23.68
CA GLU A 294 18.61 -34.94 -22.83
C GLU A 294 18.67 -33.44 -22.56
N GLN A 295 19.87 -32.85 -22.48
CA GLN A 295 20.06 -31.41 -22.33
C GLN A 295 19.67 -30.62 -23.58
N LEU A 296 19.83 -31.21 -24.78
CA LEU A 296 19.60 -30.52 -26.05
C LEU A 296 18.15 -30.59 -26.55
N SER A 297 17.43 -31.72 -26.37
CA SER A 297 16.06 -31.84 -26.90
C SER A 297 15.16 -32.93 -26.29
N ASP A 298 15.70 -33.86 -25.50
CA ASP A 298 14.99 -35.13 -25.20
C ASP A 298 14.69 -35.42 -23.72
N SER A 299 14.88 -34.46 -22.82
CA SER A 299 14.43 -34.66 -21.43
C SER A 299 12.90 -34.65 -21.34
N LYS A 300 12.30 -35.84 -21.11
CA LYS A 300 10.86 -35.99 -20.81
C LYS A 300 10.44 -35.10 -19.62
N ILE A 301 11.29 -35.00 -18.60
CA ILE A 301 11.04 -34.18 -17.40
C ILE A 301 10.95 -32.69 -17.75
N GLN A 302 11.87 -32.18 -18.58
CA GLN A 302 11.83 -30.77 -18.99
C GLN A 302 10.57 -30.44 -19.81
N LYS A 303 10.11 -31.37 -20.66
CA LYS A 303 8.85 -31.23 -21.41
C LYS A 303 7.64 -31.16 -20.46
N LEU A 304 7.56 -32.06 -19.48
CA LEU A 304 6.50 -32.04 -18.46
C LEU A 304 6.51 -30.75 -17.62
N ILE A 305 7.69 -30.29 -17.18
CA ILE A 305 7.81 -29.02 -16.44
C ILE A 305 7.31 -27.85 -17.28
N GLN A 306 7.65 -27.82 -18.57
CA GLN A 306 7.16 -26.79 -19.49
C GLN A 306 5.63 -26.86 -19.65
N GLU A 307 5.05 -28.05 -19.75
CA GLU A 307 3.59 -28.25 -19.83
C GLU A 307 2.89 -27.76 -18.55
N TRP A 308 3.40 -28.10 -17.37
CA TRP A 308 2.85 -27.63 -16.09
C TRP A 308 2.97 -26.12 -15.93
N ASN A 309 4.09 -25.53 -16.36
CA ASN A 309 4.25 -24.08 -16.39
C ASN A 309 3.26 -23.43 -17.37
N ASN A 310 2.98 -24.04 -18.53
CA ASN A 310 1.97 -23.54 -19.46
C ASN A 310 0.58 -23.53 -18.80
N THR A 311 0.21 -24.57 -18.05
CA THR A 311 -1.03 -24.59 -17.26
C THR A 311 -1.07 -23.44 -16.26
N LEU A 312 0.02 -23.19 -15.54
CA LEU A 312 0.12 -22.08 -14.59
C LEU A 312 0.02 -20.71 -15.29
N TYR A 313 0.63 -20.55 -16.46
CA TYR A 313 0.52 -19.32 -17.25
C TYR A 313 -0.89 -19.10 -17.79
N THR A 314 -1.62 -20.16 -18.13
CA THR A 314 -3.05 -20.06 -18.46
C THR A 314 -3.84 -19.52 -17.27
N MET A 315 -3.61 -20.03 -16.05
CA MET A 315 -4.25 -19.51 -14.83
C MET A 315 -3.92 -18.02 -14.59
N LYS A 316 -2.70 -17.57 -14.93
CA LYS A 316 -2.34 -16.15 -14.92
C LYS A 316 -3.12 -15.33 -15.94
N THR A 317 -3.26 -15.82 -17.18
CA THR A 317 -4.05 -15.12 -18.21
C THR A 317 -5.54 -15.03 -17.85
N GLU A 318 -6.05 -16.02 -17.10
CA GLU A 318 -7.38 -16.02 -16.49
C GLU A 318 -7.48 -15.06 -15.27
N ASN A 319 -6.41 -14.36 -14.89
CA ASN A 319 -6.29 -13.49 -13.71
C ASN A 319 -6.56 -14.18 -12.36
N LEU A 320 -6.42 -15.51 -12.30
CA LEU A 320 -6.61 -16.26 -11.05
C LEU A 320 -5.38 -16.16 -10.14
N VAL A 321 -4.18 -16.15 -10.73
CA VAL A 321 -2.92 -16.13 -9.99
C VAL A 321 -1.92 -15.18 -10.63
N GLU A 322 -0.95 -14.73 -9.85
CA GLU A 322 0.26 -14.09 -10.35
C GLU A 322 1.43 -15.07 -10.27
N VAL A 323 2.32 -15.01 -11.27
CA VAL A 323 3.45 -15.94 -11.36
C VAL A 323 4.74 -15.27 -10.95
N ILE A 324 5.45 -15.89 -10.00
CA ILE A 324 6.78 -15.49 -9.56
C ILE A 324 7.79 -16.20 -10.48
N PRO A 325 8.74 -15.47 -11.12
CA PRO A 325 9.62 -16.02 -12.15
C PRO A 325 10.81 -16.81 -11.57
N TYR A 326 10.52 -17.82 -10.74
CA TYR A 326 11.50 -18.69 -10.06
C TYR A 326 12.50 -19.34 -11.02
N SER A 327 12.05 -19.82 -12.18
CA SER A 327 12.90 -20.41 -13.22
C SER A 327 13.96 -19.44 -13.75
N GLN A 328 13.62 -18.15 -13.86
CA GLN A 328 14.56 -17.11 -14.30
C GLN A 328 15.57 -16.78 -13.22
N ILE A 329 15.15 -16.81 -11.96
CA ILE A 329 16.05 -16.58 -10.81
C ILE A 329 17.08 -17.71 -10.75
N ILE A 330 16.67 -18.98 -10.94
CA ILE A 330 17.60 -20.12 -10.99
C ILE A 330 18.62 -19.93 -12.11
N LYS A 331 18.17 -19.59 -13.33
CA LYS A 331 19.06 -19.38 -14.47
C LYS A 331 20.08 -18.26 -14.21
N ARG A 332 19.65 -17.19 -13.54
CA ARG A 332 20.49 -16.03 -13.23
C ARG A 332 21.53 -16.31 -12.14
N ILE A 333 21.12 -16.96 -11.05
CA ILE A 333 21.98 -17.17 -9.87
C ILE A 333 22.84 -18.44 -10.01
N GLY A 334 22.37 -19.45 -10.73
CA GLY A 334 23.07 -20.72 -10.88
C GLY A 334 23.01 -21.57 -9.61
N GLN A 335 24.05 -21.51 -8.77
CA GLN A 335 24.17 -22.29 -7.51
C GLN A 335 23.13 -21.84 -6.47
N SER A 336 21.89 -22.25 -6.70
CA SER A 336 20.70 -21.84 -5.96
C SER A 336 20.41 -22.73 -4.75
N PHE A 337 21.02 -23.92 -4.68
CA PHE A 337 20.71 -24.94 -3.68
C PHE A 337 21.75 -25.04 -2.55
N SER A 338 21.31 -25.04 -1.29
CA SER A 338 22.17 -25.27 -0.12
C SER A 338 22.07 -26.72 0.37
N ASN A 339 23.04 -27.56 0.00
CA ASN A 339 23.05 -28.95 0.46
C ASN A 339 23.10 -29.07 1.99
N LYS A 340 23.96 -28.29 2.66
CA LYS A 340 24.12 -28.36 4.12
C LYS A 340 22.81 -28.06 4.85
N TYR A 341 22.17 -26.94 4.53
CA TYR A 341 20.94 -26.54 5.21
C TYR A 341 19.73 -27.40 4.81
N TRP A 342 19.72 -27.95 3.59
CA TRP A 342 18.72 -28.90 3.17
C TRP A 342 18.72 -30.16 4.04
N TYR A 343 19.89 -30.77 4.24
CA TYR A 343 19.99 -31.99 5.06
C TYR A 343 19.76 -31.73 6.55
N MET A 344 20.10 -30.53 7.04
CA MET A 344 19.90 -30.19 8.45
C MET A 344 18.45 -29.81 8.79
N ALA A 345 17.77 -29.07 7.91
CA ALA A 345 16.52 -28.37 8.25
C ALA A 345 15.53 -28.22 7.09
N ARG A 346 15.71 -28.96 5.97
CA ARG A 346 14.87 -28.81 4.76
C ARG A 346 14.81 -27.38 4.23
N VAL A 347 15.92 -26.65 4.33
CA VAL A 347 16.05 -25.30 3.74
C VAL A 347 16.81 -25.44 2.42
N PRO A 348 16.15 -25.24 1.26
CA PRO A 348 16.76 -25.54 -0.04
C PRO A 348 17.64 -24.41 -0.57
N PHE A 349 17.43 -23.16 -0.16
CA PHE A 349 18.01 -22.00 -0.85
C PHE A 349 19.41 -21.62 -0.34
N SER A 350 20.32 -21.29 -1.27
CA SER A 350 21.55 -20.57 -0.95
C SER A 350 21.24 -19.12 -0.55
N ILE A 351 22.17 -18.45 0.14
CA ILE A 351 21.97 -17.06 0.60
C ILE A 351 21.72 -16.12 -0.60
N GLN A 352 22.53 -16.25 -1.66
CA GLN A 352 22.37 -15.45 -2.87
C GLN A 352 21.01 -15.66 -3.52
N PHE A 353 20.49 -16.90 -3.48
CA PHE A 353 19.18 -17.21 -4.02
C PHE A 353 18.05 -16.66 -3.15
N LEU A 354 18.17 -16.71 -1.82
CA LEU A 354 17.18 -16.11 -0.91
C LEU A 354 17.00 -14.61 -1.17
N GLU A 355 18.10 -13.88 -1.29
CA GLU A 355 18.11 -12.44 -1.59
C GLU A 355 17.39 -12.16 -2.92
N ALA A 356 17.78 -12.89 -3.96
CA ALA A 356 17.20 -12.77 -5.30
C ALA A 356 15.71 -13.18 -5.36
N TYR A 357 15.31 -14.21 -4.63
CA TYR A 357 13.93 -14.68 -4.59
C TYR A 357 13.03 -13.71 -3.83
N SER A 358 13.52 -13.18 -2.72
CA SER A 358 12.85 -12.13 -1.97
C SER A 358 12.60 -10.89 -2.85
N GLN A 359 13.62 -10.41 -3.57
CA GLN A 359 13.48 -9.27 -4.49
C GLN A 359 12.47 -9.54 -5.60
N ALA A 360 12.52 -10.73 -6.23
CA ALA A 360 11.57 -11.10 -7.28
C ALA A 360 10.12 -11.18 -6.75
N LEU A 361 9.91 -11.72 -5.55
CA LEU A 361 8.58 -11.75 -4.93
C LEU A 361 8.05 -10.34 -4.64
N ILE A 362 8.89 -9.44 -4.12
CA ILE A 362 8.53 -8.03 -3.92
C ILE A 362 8.15 -7.38 -5.26
N GLY A 363 8.98 -7.59 -6.29
CA GLY A 363 8.73 -7.06 -7.63
C GLY A 363 7.43 -7.57 -8.24
N THR A 364 7.12 -8.86 -8.11
CA THR A 364 5.85 -9.44 -8.58
C THR A 364 4.67 -8.85 -7.81
N ILE A 365 4.77 -8.69 -6.49
CA ILE A 365 3.71 -8.08 -5.67
C ILE A 365 3.50 -6.61 -6.06
N PHE A 366 4.58 -5.85 -6.25
CA PHE A 366 4.51 -4.45 -6.67
C PHE A 366 3.86 -4.30 -8.03
N ALA A 367 4.28 -5.11 -9.00
CA ALA A 367 3.74 -5.10 -10.33
C ALA A 367 2.25 -5.45 -10.34
N ALA A 368 1.84 -6.50 -9.62
CA ALA A 368 0.45 -6.92 -9.50
C ALA A 368 -0.43 -5.89 -8.77
N SER A 369 0.14 -5.17 -7.81
CA SER A 369 -0.58 -4.20 -6.95
C SER A 369 -0.48 -2.75 -7.44
N ALA A 370 0.14 -2.52 -8.61
CA ALA A 370 0.41 -1.20 -9.18
C ALA A 370 1.19 -0.27 -8.23
N LEU A 371 2.16 -0.83 -7.51
CA LEU A 371 3.05 -0.13 -6.58
C LEU A 371 4.46 0.10 -7.14
N SER A 372 4.77 -0.44 -8.33
CA SER A 372 6.02 -0.17 -9.05
C SER A 372 6.15 1.31 -9.44
N ALA A 373 7.38 1.75 -9.68
CA ALA A 373 7.67 3.05 -10.23
C ALA A 373 7.00 3.23 -11.61
N ARG A 374 6.50 4.44 -11.84
CA ARG A 374 5.89 4.88 -13.10
C ARG A 374 6.70 5.99 -13.76
N VAL A 375 7.59 6.64 -13.00
CA VAL A 375 8.49 7.69 -13.47
C VAL A 375 9.92 7.33 -13.07
N LEU A 376 10.82 7.40 -14.03
CA LEU A 376 12.25 7.34 -13.82
C LEU A 376 12.80 8.77 -13.91
N VAL A 377 13.45 9.22 -12.84
CA VAL A 377 14.13 10.51 -12.75
C VAL A 377 15.61 10.24 -12.89
N LEU A 378 16.21 10.75 -13.96
CA LEU A 378 17.60 10.50 -14.32
C LEU A 378 18.42 11.76 -14.08
N ASP A 379 19.55 11.61 -13.40
CA ASP A 379 20.65 12.56 -13.53
C ASP A 379 21.33 12.44 -14.91
N LEU A 380 22.25 13.35 -15.23
CA LEU A 380 22.96 13.41 -16.51
C LEU A 380 24.42 13.00 -16.38
N ASP A 381 25.24 13.82 -15.72
CA ASP A 381 26.68 13.61 -15.60
C ASP A 381 26.98 12.33 -14.82
N ASN A 382 27.91 11.52 -15.32
CA ASN A 382 28.22 10.18 -14.80
C ASN A 382 27.02 9.22 -14.67
N THR A 383 25.87 9.54 -15.26
CA THR A 383 24.63 8.75 -15.22
C THR A 383 24.15 8.37 -16.62
N LEU A 384 24.05 9.32 -17.55
CA LEU A 384 23.74 9.10 -18.97
C LEU A 384 24.97 9.11 -19.88
N TRP A 385 26.10 9.64 -19.39
CA TRP A 385 27.41 9.63 -20.03
C TRP A 385 28.48 9.69 -18.94
N LYS A 386 29.75 9.41 -19.29
CA LYS A 386 30.88 9.66 -18.38
C LYS A 386 31.38 11.08 -18.53
N GLY A 387 31.69 11.75 -17.42
CA GLY A 387 32.25 13.10 -17.42
C GLY A 387 31.24 14.16 -16.98
N ILE A 388 31.71 15.40 -16.87
CA ILE A 388 30.93 16.57 -16.44
C ILE A 388 30.79 17.49 -17.64
N ILE A 389 29.60 17.59 -18.21
CA ILE A 389 29.39 18.31 -19.48
C ILE A 389 29.79 19.79 -19.41
N GLY A 390 29.64 20.42 -18.24
CA GLY A 390 30.01 21.82 -18.04
C GLY A 390 31.52 22.07 -18.08
N ASP A 391 32.32 21.07 -17.71
CA ASP A 391 33.79 21.18 -17.61
C ASP A 391 34.47 20.58 -18.85
N ASP A 392 34.03 19.40 -19.27
CA ASP A 392 34.63 18.61 -20.34
C ASP A 392 34.14 19.04 -21.73
N GLY A 393 32.96 19.67 -21.78
CA GLY A 393 32.26 19.97 -23.04
C GLY A 393 31.75 18.71 -23.74
N LYS A 394 30.94 18.93 -24.79
CA LYS A 394 30.27 17.85 -25.53
C LYS A 394 31.22 16.83 -26.14
N ASP A 395 32.40 17.25 -26.60
CA ASP A 395 33.38 16.35 -27.21
C ASP A 395 34.26 15.63 -26.17
N GLY A 396 34.19 16.06 -24.90
CA GLY A 396 34.99 15.50 -23.80
C GLY A 396 34.27 14.43 -22.97
N ILE A 397 32.93 14.39 -23.00
CA ILE A 397 32.18 13.31 -22.34
C ILE A 397 32.42 11.97 -23.03
N SER A 398 32.53 10.89 -22.26
CA SER A 398 32.65 9.54 -22.85
C SER A 398 31.27 8.92 -23.03
N LEU A 399 30.87 8.80 -24.29
CA LEU A 399 29.65 8.11 -24.71
C LEU A 399 29.87 7.53 -26.11
N GLY A 400 29.75 6.20 -26.26
CA GLY A 400 30.08 5.57 -27.55
C GLY A 400 30.24 4.06 -27.49
N GLY A 401 31.01 3.51 -28.44
CA GLY A 401 31.31 2.07 -28.50
C GLY A 401 32.47 1.62 -27.59
N ASP A 402 33.33 2.55 -27.18
CA ASP A 402 34.51 2.26 -26.37
C ASP A 402 34.24 2.45 -24.87
N TYR A 403 35.05 1.79 -24.04
CA TYR A 403 35.01 1.96 -22.59
C TYR A 403 35.55 3.35 -22.17
N PRO A 404 34.91 4.05 -21.21
CA PRO A 404 33.71 3.65 -20.46
C PRO A 404 32.37 4.07 -21.10
N GLY A 405 32.39 4.75 -22.25
CA GLY A 405 31.19 5.28 -22.90
C GLY A 405 30.15 4.22 -23.31
N ASN A 406 30.59 2.99 -23.58
CA ASN A 406 29.71 1.86 -23.91
C ASN A 406 28.77 1.44 -22.78
N ILE A 407 29.20 1.57 -21.52
CA ILE A 407 28.36 1.31 -20.35
C ILE A 407 27.12 2.22 -20.39
N TYR A 408 27.35 3.52 -20.58
CA TYR A 408 26.30 4.52 -20.63
C TYR A 408 25.39 4.35 -21.85
N LYS A 409 25.94 3.93 -22.98
CA LYS A 409 25.16 3.58 -24.18
C LYS A 409 24.21 2.40 -23.93
N ASP A 410 24.63 1.40 -23.14
CA ASP A 410 23.78 0.29 -22.72
C ASP A 410 22.72 0.71 -21.71
N LEU A 411 23.07 1.57 -20.74
CA LEU A 411 22.11 2.17 -19.80
C LEU A 411 21.02 2.98 -20.51
N GLN A 412 21.37 3.82 -21.49
CA GLN A 412 20.37 4.54 -22.29
C GLN A 412 19.43 3.59 -23.04
N SER A 413 19.93 2.43 -23.49
CA SER A 413 19.11 1.39 -24.14
C SER A 413 18.14 0.74 -23.18
N LEU A 414 18.56 0.50 -21.95
CA LEU A 414 17.70 0.03 -20.87
C LEU A 414 16.58 1.05 -20.59
N PHE A 415 16.91 2.34 -20.47
CA PHE A 415 15.93 3.39 -20.22
C PHE A 415 14.92 3.54 -21.37
N LEU A 416 15.36 3.44 -22.63
CA LEU A 416 14.45 3.37 -23.78
C LEU A 416 13.53 2.14 -23.72
N THR A 417 14.06 1.00 -23.29
CA THR A 417 13.25 -0.21 -23.10
C THR A 417 12.20 -0.02 -22.01
N LEU A 418 12.57 0.57 -20.87
CA LEU A 418 11.63 0.90 -19.79
C LEU A 418 10.57 1.90 -20.26
N LYS A 419 10.95 2.90 -21.07
CA LYS A 419 10.02 3.83 -21.70
C LYS A 419 9.00 3.11 -22.59
N SER A 420 9.44 2.18 -23.42
CA SER A 420 8.56 1.38 -24.28
C SER A 420 7.57 0.50 -23.49
N ARG A 421 7.89 0.21 -22.23
CA ARG A 421 7.04 -0.50 -21.26
C ARG A 421 6.13 0.44 -20.44
N GLY A 422 6.15 1.73 -20.75
CA GLY A 422 5.26 2.74 -20.17
C GLY A 422 5.82 3.47 -18.95
N ILE A 423 7.11 3.34 -18.63
CA ILE A 423 7.76 4.18 -17.60
C ILE A 423 8.06 5.55 -18.21
N LEU A 424 7.64 6.62 -17.54
CA LEU A 424 7.92 7.99 -17.98
C LEU A 424 9.37 8.32 -17.66
N LEU A 425 10.11 8.92 -18.60
CA LEU A 425 11.47 9.40 -18.35
C LEU A 425 11.44 10.89 -18.06
N THR A 426 12.16 11.30 -17.03
CA THR A 426 12.37 12.71 -16.65
C THR A 426 13.83 12.96 -16.31
N ILE A 427 14.27 14.21 -16.43
CA ILE A 427 15.63 14.61 -16.04
C ILE A 427 15.57 15.44 -14.75
N CYS A 428 16.47 15.17 -13.81
CA CYS A 428 16.73 16.03 -12.66
C CYS A 428 18.24 16.12 -12.47
N SER A 429 18.84 17.22 -12.93
CA SER A 429 20.29 17.36 -12.99
C SER A 429 20.78 18.78 -12.71
N LYS A 430 22.03 18.88 -12.23
CA LYS A 430 22.68 20.15 -11.86
C LYS A 430 23.63 20.59 -12.97
N ASN A 431 23.04 21.16 -14.02
CA ASN A 431 23.79 21.70 -15.16
C ASN A 431 23.18 23.02 -15.64
N THR A 432 23.89 23.66 -16.57
CA THR A 432 23.30 24.69 -17.43
C THR A 432 22.38 24.02 -18.45
N GLU A 433 21.10 24.41 -18.44
CA GLU A 433 20.04 23.76 -19.24
C GLU A 433 20.35 23.71 -20.74
N GLU A 434 20.73 24.84 -21.34
CA GLU A 434 21.03 24.92 -22.77
C GLU A 434 22.16 23.96 -23.19
N VAL A 435 23.21 23.85 -22.37
CA VAL A 435 24.38 23.00 -22.64
C VAL A 435 24.01 21.52 -22.57
N ALA A 436 23.27 21.13 -21.53
CA ALA A 436 22.83 19.76 -21.35
C ALA A 436 21.86 19.31 -22.46
N LEU A 437 20.91 20.18 -22.84
CA LEU A 437 19.95 19.89 -23.90
C LEU A 437 20.63 19.82 -25.29
N ASP A 438 21.60 20.69 -25.57
CA ASP A 438 22.38 20.61 -26.81
C ASP A 438 23.12 19.27 -26.92
N ALA A 439 23.77 18.82 -25.83
CA ALA A 439 24.45 17.53 -25.80
C ALA A 439 23.47 16.37 -26.04
N ILE A 440 22.30 16.38 -25.38
CA ILE A 440 21.27 15.35 -25.55
C ILE A 440 20.79 15.27 -27.00
N GLU A 441 20.60 16.42 -27.66
CA GLU A 441 20.02 16.47 -29.00
C GLU A 441 21.06 16.17 -30.10
N THR A 442 22.28 16.68 -29.94
CA THR A 442 23.26 16.75 -31.03
C THR A 442 24.46 15.81 -30.88
N HIS A 443 24.67 15.15 -29.74
CA HIS A 443 25.76 14.18 -29.60
C HIS A 443 25.46 12.89 -30.39
N PRO A 444 26.36 12.45 -31.29
CA PRO A 444 26.06 11.37 -32.25
C PRO A 444 25.78 10.02 -31.58
N GLU A 445 26.47 9.73 -30.47
CA GLU A 445 26.33 8.47 -29.73
C GLU A 445 25.21 8.48 -28.67
N MET A 446 24.53 9.62 -28.46
CA MET A 446 23.33 9.62 -27.62
C MET A 446 22.28 8.72 -28.25
N ARG A 447 21.61 7.89 -27.44
CA ARG A 447 20.42 7.13 -27.86
C ARG A 447 19.13 7.80 -27.42
N LEU A 448 19.12 8.40 -26.22
CA LEU A 448 18.01 9.23 -25.75
C LEU A 448 18.06 10.61 -26.42
N ARG A 449 16.89 11.17 -26.72
CA ARG A 449 16.72 12.53 -27.24
C ARG A 449 15.76 13.33 -26.36
N ALA A 450 15.69 14.64 -26.54
CA ALA A 450 14.77 15.49 -25.77
C ALA A 450 13.31 15.02 -25.87
N LYS A 451 12.93 14.44 -27.02
CA LYS A 451 11.59 13.86 -27.23
C LYS A 451 11.27 12.66 -26.33
N ASP A 452 12.29 12.00 -25.77
CA ASP A 452 12.11 10.80 -24.95
C ASP A 452 11.73 11.11 -23.50
N PHE A 453 11.98 12.34 -23.06
CA PHE A 453 11.64 12.83 -21.74
C PHE A 453 10.30 13.57 -21.77
N VAL A 454 9.47 13.34 -20.74
CA VAL A 454 8.18 14.03 -20.60
C VAL A 454 8.32 15.38 -19.90
N SER A 455 9.37 15.56 -19.09
CA SER A 455 9.69 16.80 -18.40
C SER A 455 11.14 16.75 -17.89
N HIS A 456 11.73 17.91 -17.60
CA HIS A 456 13.08 18.02 -17.04
C HIS A 456 13.18 19.14 -15.99
N ARG A 457 14.17 19.00 -15.11
CA ARG A 457 14.67 20.04 -14.22
C ARG A 457 16.18 20.05 -14.32
N ILE A 458 16.71 20.99 -15.09
CA ILE A 458 18.15 21.16 -15.29
C ILE A 458 18.52 22.53 -14.75
N ASN A 459 18.89 22.58 -13.46
CA ASN A 459 19.17 23.81 -12.73
C ASN A 459 19.95 23.48 -11.44
N TRP A 460 20.29 24.51 -10.66
CA TRP A 460 21.10 24.36 -9.45
C TRP A 460 20.29 24.18 -8.15
N GLU A 461 18.97 24.02 -8.25
CA GLU A 461 18.10 23.76 -7.08
C GLU A 461 18.33 22.33 -6.52
N PRO A 462 18.00 22.08 -5.25
CA PRO A 462 18.08 20.74 -4.67
C PRO A 462 17.26 19.70 -5.45
N LYS A 463 17.83 18.51 -5.69
CA LYS A 463 17.22 17.42 -6.47
C LYS A 463 15.84 17.04 -5.92
N SER A 464 15.69 16.97 -4.59
CA SER A 464 14.39 16.68 -3.96
C SER A 464 13.31 17.71 -4.31
N GLN A 465 13.63 19.01 -4.32
CA GLN A 465 12.67 20.07 -4.67
C GLN A 465 12.26 19.97 -6.13
N ASN A 466 13.21 19.70 -7.01
CA ASN A 466 12.95 19.45 -8.43
C ASN A 466 12.06 18.22 -8.64
N ILE A 467 12.27 17.13 -7.89
CA ILE A 467 11.41 15.94 -7.94
C ILE A 467 10.00 16.24 -7.43
N HIS A 468 9.84 17.05 -6.36
CA HIS A 468 8.53 17.52 -5.91
C HIS A 468 7.83 18.36 -7.00
N ALA A 469 8.56 19.20 -7.71
CA ALA A 469 8.03 19.97 -8.84
C ALA A 469 7.58 19.06 -9.99
N LEU A 470 8.39 18.06 -10.36
CA LEU A 470 8.03 17.04 -11.36
C LEU A 470 6.81 16.23 -10.93
N SER A 471 6.71 15.86 -9.65
CA SER A 471 5.55 15.15 -9.08
C SER A 471 4.26 15.95 -9.22
N LYS A 472 4.30 17.26 -8.94
CA LYS A 472 3.15 18.17 -9.11
C LYS A 472 2.77 18.34 -10.58
N GLU A 473 3.75 18.57 -11.45
CA GLU A 473 3.53 18.75 -12.89
C GLU A 473 2.91 17.49 -13.53
N LEU A 474 3.44 16.31 -13.20
CA LEU A 474 2.92 15.04 -13.71
C LEU A 474 1.65 14.58 -12.98
N ASN A 475 1.26 15.23 -11.88
CA ASN A 475 0.16 14.81 -10.99
C ASN A 475 0.28 13.33 -10.55
N LEU A 476 1.49 12.92 -10.21
CA LEU A 476 1.83 11.57 -9.75
C LEU A 476 2.43 11.65 -8.35
N GLY A 477 2.00 10.78 -7.44
CA GLY A 477 2.57 10.70 -6.10
C GLY A 477 4.03 10.26 -6.13
N LEU A 478 4.83 10.77 -5.18
CA LEU A 478 6.28 10.49 -5.07
C LEU A 478 6.59 8.99 -4.97
N SER A 479 5.69 8.18 -4.39
CA SER A 479 5.79 6.72 -4.32
C SER A 479 5.78 6.01 -5.67
N SER A 480 5.63 6.75 -6.77
CA SER A 480 5.73 6.26 -8.15
C SER A 480 6.99 6.75 -8.88
N PHE A 481 7.89 7.45 -8.20
CA PHE A 481 9.13 7.97 -8.77
C PHE A 481 10.30 7.08 -8.34
N CYS A 482 11.21 6.80 -9.26
CA CYS A 482 12.50 6.16 -9.00
C CYS A 482 13.61 7.09 -9.49
N PHE A 483 14.53 7.47 -8.61
CA PHE A 483 15.61 8.42 -8.88
C PHE A 483 16.95 7.70 -9.00
N ILE A 484 17.59 7.84 -10.17
CA ILE A 484 18.88 7.25 -10.49
C ILE A 484 19.91 8.38 -10.65
N ASP A 485 20.94 8.34 -9.82
CA ASP A 485 21.99 9.36 -9.74
C ASP A 485 23.28 8.70 -9.20
N ASP A 486 24.41 8.96 -9.83
CA ASP A 486 25.72 8.39 -9.47
C ASP A 486 26.21 8.88 -8.10
N ASN A 487 25.80 10.09 -7.70
CA ASN A 487 26.32 10.77 -6.54
C ASN A 487 25.59 10.33 -5.25
N PRO A 488 26.29 9.68 -4.30
CA PRO A 488 25.68 9.21 -3.05
C PRO A 488 25.13 10.36 -2.19
N VAL A 489 25.67 11.58 -2.33
CA VAL A 489 25.21 12.77 -1.60
C VAL A 489 23.84 13.22 -2.11
N GLU A 490 23.65 13.29 -3.43
CA GLU A 490 22.36 13.63 -4.03
C GLU A 490 21.31 12.55 -3.74
N ARG A 491 21.69 11.27 -3.79
CA ARG A 491 20.81 10.16 -3.34
C ARG A 491 20.38 10.32 -1.88
N ALA A 492 21.31 10.69 -0.98
CA ALA A 492 21.00 10.90 0.43
C ALA A 492 20.12 12.13 0.69
N GLU A 493 20.29 13.19 -0.09
CA GLU A 493 19.45 14.38 -0.06
C GLU A 493 18.01 14.04 -0.42
N VAL A 494 17.80 13.32 -1.54
CA VAL A 494 16.47 12.90 -1.98
C VAL A 494 15.84 11.93 -0.98
N ARG A 495 16.56 10.92 -0.47
CA ARG A 495 16.03 9.99 0.55
C ARG A 495 15.53 10.72 1.81
N ARG A 496 16.18 11.81 2.21
CA ARG A 496 15.80 12.59 3.40
C ARG A 496 14.58 13.47 3.15
N ASN A 497 14.56 14.17 2.02
CA ASN A 497 13.61 15.26 1.74
C ASN A 497 12.42 14.83 0.87
N ALA A 498 12.49 13.64 0.27
CA ALA A 498 11.42 13.00 -0.48
C ALA A 498 11.38 11.49 -0.19
N PRO A 499 11.06 11.08 1.06
CA PRO A 499 11.23 9.70 1.54
C PRO A 499 10.35 8.65 0.83
N ASP A 500 9.31 9.09 0.12
CA ASP A 500 8.46 8.20 -0.68
C ASP A 500 9.06 7.87 -2.06
N VAL A 501 10.10 8.58 -2.51
CA VAL A 501 10.77 8.30 -3.80
C VAL A 501 11.65 7.07 -3.65
N PHE A 502 11.60 6.16 -4.62
CA PHE A 502 12.56 5.07 -4.69
C PHE A 502 13.94 5.62 -5.05
N VAL A 503 14.92 5.41 -4.18
CA VAL A 503 16.31 5.84 -4.40
C VAL A 503 17.22 4.63 -4.19
N PRO A 504 17.39 3.76 -5.21
CA PRO A 504 18.19 2.56 -5.08
C PRO A 504 19.66 2.90 -4.78
N GLU A 505 20.31 2.06 -3.99
CA GLU A 505 21.75 2.18 -3.76
C GLU A 505 22.50 1.52 -4.92
N LEU A 506 23.00 2.36 -5.83
CA LEU A 506 23.70 1.89 -7.02
C LEU A 506 25.06 1.26 -6.65
N PRO A 507 25.48 0.19 -7.34
CA PRO A 507 26.84 -0.34 -7.20
C PRO A 507 27.90 0.73 -7.47
N GLU A 508 29.08 0.60 -6.86
CA GLU A 508 30.19 1.55 -7.06
C GLU A 508 30.69 1.56 -8.51
N ASP A 509 30.67 0.40 -9.20
CA ASP A 509 31.04 0.29 -10.61
C ASP A 509 29.80 0.46 -11.53
N PRO A 510 29.76 1.49 -12.40
CA PRO A 510 28.72 1.67 -13.39
C PRO A 510 28.50 0.47 -14.33
N ALA A 511 29.51 -0.37 -14.55
CA ALA A 511 29.38 -1.57 -15.38
C ALA A 511 28.35 -2.57 -14.81
N GLU A 512 28.10 -2.55 -13.50
CA GLU A 512 27.12 -3.42 -12.84
C GLU A 512 25.69 -2.87 -12.87
N TRP A 513 25.53 -1.57 -13.18
CA TRP A 513 24.24 -0.88 -13.06
C TRP A 513 23.16 -1.47 -13.98
N PHE A 514 23.53 -1.88 -15.20
CA PHE A 514 22.57 -2.45 -16.14
C PHE A 514 21.87 -3.68 -15.54
N GLN A 515 22.66 -4.61 -15.01
CA GLN A 515 22.15 -5.86 -14.44
C GLN A 515 21.42 -5.60 -13.12
N PHE A 516 21.92 -4.66 -12.30
CA PHE A 516 21.29 -4.22 -11.06
C PHE A 516 19.87 -3.66 -11.32
N LEU A 517 19.75 -2.70 -12.25
CA LEU A 517 18.48 -2.06 -12.59
C LEU A 517 17.47 -3.03 -13.23
N CYS A 518 17.93 -4.01 -14.01
CA CYS A 518 17.06 -5.06 -14.56
C CYS A 518 16.40 -5.93 -13.47
N ASN A 519 17.01 -6.00 -12.29
CA ASN A 519 16.56 -6.84 -11.19
C ASN A 519 15.85 -6.04 -10.07
N LEU A 520 15.75 -4.73 -10.24
CA LEU A 520 15.23 -3.82 -9.23
C LEU A 520 13.70 -4.02 -9.08
N PRO A 521 13.19 -4.44 -7.89
CA PRO A 521 11.76 -4.69 -7.67
C PRO A 521 10.84 -3.53 -8.07
N GLU A 522 11.32 -2.30 -7.87
CA GLU A 522 10.66 -1.03 -8.14
C GLU A 522 10.39 -0.82 -9.64
N LEU A 523 11.16 -1.47 -10.51
CA LEU A 523 11.05 -1.35 -11.97
C LEU A 523 10.37 -2.57 -12.61
N CYS A 524 9.86 -3.52 -11.83
CA CYS A 524 9.11 -4.66 -12.34
C CYS A 524 7.78 -4.20 -12.99
N VAL A 525 7.53 -4.66 -14.22
CA VAL A 525 6.33 -4.37 -15.00
C VAL A 525 5.52 -5.66 -15.18
N ALA A 526 4.23 -5.66 -14.80
CA ALA A 526 3.38 -6.86 -14.83
C ALA A 526 3.00 -7.26 -16.27
N GLN A 527 2.37 -6.35 -17.00
CA GLN A 527 2.00 -6.47 -18.40
C GLN A 527 2.01 -5.09 -19.04
N VAL A 528 2.51 -4.99 -20.27
CA VAL A 528 2.51 -3.74 -21.04
C VAL A 528 1.22 -3.70 -21.87
N SER A 529 0.23 -2.90 -21.45
CA SER A 529 -0.95 -2.67 -22.29
C SER A 529 -0.67 -1.68 -23.42
N GLU A 530 -1.52 -1.63 -24.45
CA GLU A 530 -1.40 -0.60 -25.50
C GLU A 530 -1.47 0.82 -24.94
N SER A 531 -2.31 1.03 -23.92
CA SER A 531 -2.36 2.30 -23.19
C SER A 531 -1.05 2.65 -22.49
N ASP A 532 -0.25 1.65 -22.10
CA ASP A 532 1.04 1.86 -21.45
C ASP A 532 2.09 2.31 -22.46
N LYS A 533 2.03 1.78 -23.69
CA LYS A 533 2.90 2.24 -24.81
C LYS A 533 2.65 3.71 -25.16
N ARG A 534 1.39 4.15 -25.12
CA ARG A 534 1.01 5.55 -25.41
C ARG A 534 1.13 6.50 -24.20
N ARG A 535 1.46 5.98 -23.01
CA ARG A 535 1.45 6.75 -21.75
C ARG A 535 2.38 7.95 -21.80
N SER A 536 3.59 7.78 -22.32
CA SER A 536 4.57 8.86 -22.43
C SER A 536 4.10 10.00 -23.33
N GLU A 537 3.46 9.68 -24.45
CA GLU A 537 2.90 10.69 -25.37
C GLU A 537 1.77 11.48 -24.73
N LEU A 538 0.84 10.79 -24.05
CA LEU A 538 -0.29 11.41 -23.38
C LEU A 538 0.13 12.35 -22.24
N TYR A 539 1.16 11.97 -21.47
CA TYR A 539 1.70 12.82 -20.42
C TYR A 539 2.42 14.05 -20.99
N LYS A 540 3.16 13.88 -22.08
CA LYS A 540 3.79 15.01 -22.76
C LYS A 540 2.75 16.01 -23.28
N GLN A 541 1.70 15.52 -23.94
CA GLN A 541 0.57 16.35 -24.36
C GLN A 541 -0.08 17.09 -23.18
N ARG A 542 -0.25 16.42 -22.03
CA ARG A 542 -0.79 17.07 -20.83
C ARG A 542 0.10 18.22 -20.36
N VAL A 543 1.42 18.02 -20.29
CA VAL A 543 2.38 19.07 -19.91
C VAL A 543 2.29 20.24 -20.90
N ASP A 544 2.29 19.95 -22.20
CA ASP A 544 2.15 20.97 -23.25
C ASP A 544 0.85 21.76 -23.11
N ILE A 545 -0.27 21.07 -22.83
CA ILE A 545 -1.59 21.67 -22.60
C ILE A 545 -1.59 22.55 -21.33
N GLN A 546 -0.93 22.11 -20.25
CA GLN A 546 -0.82 22.87 -19.02
C GLN A 546 0.03 24.14 -19.20
N ASN A 547 1.10 24.05 -20.00
CA ASN A 547 1.89 25.22 -20.37
C ASN A 547 1.06 26.19 -21.23
N ALA A 548 0.32 25.68 -22.22
CA ALA A 548 -0.59 26.49 -23.01
C ALA A 548 -1.72 27.13 -22.18
N GLN A 549 -2.16 26.50 -21.09
CA GLN A 549 -3.16 27.07 -20.18
C GLN A 549 -2.69 28.41 -19.57
N THR A 550 -1.39 28.59 -19.36
CA THR A 550 -0.84 29.85 -18.82
C THR A 550 -1.02 31.05 -19.74
N GLU A 551 -1.34 30.83 -21.03
CA GLU A 551 -1.60 31.87 -22.01
C GLU A 551 -3.06 32.38 -21.99
N PHE A 552 -3.96 31.73 -21.24
CA PHE A 552 -5.38 32.09 -21.17
C PHE A 552 -5.73 32.81 -19.86
N VAL A 553 -6.58 33.84 -19.96
CA VAL A 553 -7.01 34.68 -18.81
C VAL A 553 -8.06 33.97 -17.95
N ASP A 554 -8.94 33.16 -18.55
CA ASP A 554 -9.99 32.43 -17.85
C ASP A 554 -10.06 30.94 -18.24
N ARG A 555 -10.38 30.09 -17.25
CA ARG A 555 -10.38 28.63 -17.36
C ARG A 555 -11.44 28.10 -18.34
N ALA A 556 -12.61 28.75 -18.41
CA ALA A 556 -13.70 28.31 -19.27
C ALA A 556 -13.36 28.50 -20.76
N SER A 557 -12.76 29.64 -21.12
CA SER A 557 -12.26 29.89 -22.47
C SER A 557 -11.17 28.89 -22.89
N PHE A 558 -10.28 28.53 -21.96
CA PHE A 558 -9.27 27.51 -22.22
C PHE A 558 -9.90 26.14 -22.53
N ILE A 559 -10.82 25.65 -21.69
CA ILE A 559 -11.49 24.35 -21.91
C ILE A 559 -12.25 24.34 -23.23
N LYS A 560 -12.97 25.43 -23.53
CA LYS A 560 -13.68 25.58 -24.80
C LYS A 560 -12.73 25.54 -26.00
N SER A 561 -11.53 26.11 -25.87
CA SER A 561 -10.50 26.08 -26.93
C SER A 561 -9.95 24.69 -27.23
N LEU A 562 -10.11 23.72 -26.31
CA LEU A 562 -9.67 22.33 -26.50
C LEU A 562 -10.58 21.57 -27.47
N GLY A 563 -11.80 22.07 -27.72
CA GLY A 563 -12.78 21.44 -28.60
C GLY A 563 -13.14 20.03 -28.13
N MET A 564 -13.46 19.88 -26.84
CA MET A 564 -13.66 18.56 -26.25
C MET A 564 -14.98 17.91 -26.72
N GLU A 565 -14.87 16.65 -27.13
CA GLU A 565 -16.00 15.79 -27.46
C GLU A 565 -16.04 14.62 -26.46
N ILE A 566 -17.16 14.47 -25.76
CA ILE A 566 -17.40 13.41 -24.77
C ILE A 566 -18.45 12.45 -25.32
N CYS A 567 -18.18 11.15 -25.26
CA CYS A 567 -19.14 10.09 -25.59
C CYS A 567 -19.37 9.24 -24.34
N VAL A 568 -20.62 9.14 -23.89
CA VAL A 568 -21.01 8.28 -22.76
C VAL A 568 -21.81 7.11 -23.31
N GLU A 569 -21.38 5.90 -23.01
CA GLU A 569 -21.95 4.65 -23.56
C GLU A 569 -22.19 3.64 -22.44
N ALA A 570 -23.19 2.77 -22.59
CA ALA A 570 -23.34 1.62 -21.69
C ALA A 570 -22.15 0.65 -21.81
N LEU A 571 -21.87 -0.07 -20.72
CA LEU A 571 -20.88 -1.14 -20.70
C LEU A 571 -21.24 -2.22 -21.73
N ASN A 572 -20.28 -2.57 -22.57
CA ASN A 572 -20.39 -3.57 -23.62
C ASN A 572 -19.06 -4.33 -23.79
N SER A 573 -19.03 -5.33 -24.68
CA SER A 573 -17.84 -6.16 -24.91
C SER A 573 -16.59 -5.36 -25.27
N ASP A 574 -16.74 -4.26 -26.00
CA ASP A 574 -15.61 -3.50 -26.57
C ASP A 574 -14.97 -2.58 -25.54
N ASN A 575 -15.76 -2.06 -24.58
CA ASN A 575 -15.28 -1.16 -23.53
C ASN A 575 -15.06 -1.83 -22.17
N PHE A 576 -15.38 -3.12 -22.04
CA PHE A 576 -15.35 -3.89 -20.80
C PHE A 576 -14.00 -3.84 -20.07
N GLU A 577 -12.92 -4.27 -20.74
CA GLU A 577 -11.58 -4.35 -20.14
C GLU A 577 -11.08 -2.98 -19.67
N ARG A 578 -11.38 -1.93 -20.45
CA ARG A 578 -10.97 -0.57 -20.11
C ARG A 578 -11.75 -0.03 -18.91
N THR A 579 -13.05 -0.29 -18.83
CA THR A 579 -13.89 0.08 -17.67
C THR A 579 -13.42 -0.62 -16.41
N HIS A 580 -13.18 -1.93 -16.48
CA HIS A 580 -12.62 -2.70 -15.37
C HIS A 580 -11.26 -2.14 -14.92
N GLN A 581 -10.39 -1.79 -15.87
CA GLN A 581 -9.10 -1.16 -15.57
C GLN A 581 -9.25 0.20 -14.88
N LEU A 582 -10.21 1.03 -15.28
CA LEU A 582 -10.47 2.34 -14.67
C LEU A 582 -10.89 2.18 -13.20
N PHE A 583 -11.82 1.29 -12.89
CA PHE A 583 -12.22 1.03 -11.49
C PHE A 583 -11.09 0.47 -10.65
N ASN A 584 -10.20 -0.35 -11.23
CA ASN A 584 -9.15 -1.05 -10.48
C ASN A 584 -7.83 -0.30 -10.34
N LYS A 585 -7.50 0.61 -11.27
CA LYS A 585 -6.23 1.37 -11.25
C LYS A 585 -6.38 2.82 -10.80
N THR A 586 -7.61 3.34 -10.64
CA THR A 586 -7.83 4.75 -10.29
C THR A 586 -8.05 4.94 -8.79
N ASN A 587 -7.22 5.78 -8.18
CA ASN A 587 -7.27 6.10 -6.75
C ASN A 587 -7.64 7.56 -6.46
N GLN A 588 -7.08 8.51 -7.22
CA GLN A 588 -7.21 9.95 -6.94
C GLN A 588 -8.61 10.50 -7.24
N PHE A 589 -9.21 10.07 -8.35
CA PHE A 589 -10.58 10.40 -8.72
C PHE A 589 -11.40 9.11 -8.72
N ASN A 590 -11.70 8.61 -7.53
CA ASN A 590 -12.58 7.47 -7.30
C ASN A 590 -13.40 7.80 -6.05
N THR A 591 -14.71 7.98 -6.20
CA THR A 591 -15.55 8.53 -5.12
C THR A 591 -15.64 7.60 -3.91
N THR A 592 -15.51 6.28 -4.09
CA THR A 592 -15.66 5.31 -3.00
C THR A 592 -14.42 4.46 -2.73
N THR A 593 -13.42 4.50 -3.61
CA THR A 593 -12.27 3.58 -3.67
C THR A 593 -12.63 2.10 -3.87
N THR A 594 -13.91 1.80 -4.13
CA THR A 594 -14.40 0.44 -4.38
C THR A 594 -13.81 -0.13 -5.67
N ARG A 595 -13.53 -1.43 -5.63
CA ARG A 595 -13.02 -2.24 -6.74
C ARG A 595 -14.08 -3.25 -7.15
N TYR A 596 -14.30 -3.38 -8.45
CA TYR A 596 -15.26 -4.34 -9.00
C TYR A 596 -14.51 -5.43 -9.73
N SER A 597 -14.96 -6.67 -9.53
CA SER A 597 -14.45 -7.81 -10.29
C SER A 597 -15.06 -7.84 -11.69
N LYS A 598 -14.47 -8.63 -12.59
CA LYS A 598 -15.04 -8.82 -13.93
C LYS A 598 -16.40 -9.51 -13.87
N GLU A 599 -16.57 -10.44 -12.96
CA GLU A 599 -17.81 -11.19 -12.75
C GLU A 599 -18.93 -10.23 -12.37
N GLN A 600 -18.67 -9.32 -11.42
CA GLN A 600 -19.64 -8.32 -10.97
C GLN A 600 -20.02 -7.34 -12.09
N LEU A 601 -19.04 -6.85 -12.86
CA LEU A 601 -19.32 -5.99 -14.02
C LEU A 601 -20.11 -6.72 -15.11
N SER A 602 -19.83 -8.01 -15.32
CA SER A 602 -20.55 -8.85 -16.29
C SER A 602 -21.99 -9.10 -15.86
N GLU A 603 -22.23 -9.31 -14.57
CA GLU A 603 -23.58 -9.42 -14.02
C GLU A 603 -24.38 -8.14 -14.29
N TRP A 604 -23.80 -6.98 -13.98
CA TRP A 604 -24.45 -5.67 -14.20
C TRP A 604 -24.69 -5.31 -15.66
N MET A 605 -24.05 -5.97 -16.62
CA MET A 605 -24.42 -5.82 -18.04
C MET A 605 -25.77 -6.44 -18.37
N SER A 606 -26.27 -7.36 -17.54
CA SER A 606 -27.50 -8.12 -17.79
C SER A 606 -28.68 -7.77 -16.88
N THR A 607 -28.46 -6.93 -15.86
CA THR A 607 -29.50 -6.50 -14.91
C THR A 607 -30.08 -5.12 -15.27
N SER A 608 -31.36 -4.88 -14.94
CA SER A 608 -32.00 -3.55 -15.06
C SER A 608 -31.62 -2.58 -13.93
N ASP A 609 -31.24 -3.12 -12.77
CA ASP A 609 -31.11 -2.36 -11.52
C ASP A 609 -29.77 -1.64 -11.43
N HIS A 610 -28.81 -2.03 -12.27
CA HIS A 610 -27.50 -1.39 -12.36
C HIS A 610 -27.27 -0.91 -13.79
N GLN A 611 -26.68 0.27 -13.93
CA GLN A 611 -26.20 0.79 -15.20
C GLN A 611 -24.73 1.20 -15.04
N VAL A 612 -23.86 0.50 -15.76
CA VAL A 612 -22.44 0.84 -15.82
C VAL A 612 -22.19 1.66 -17.07
N LEU A 613 -21.68 2.87 -16.90
CA LEU A 613 -21.37 3.80 -17.99
C LEU A 613 -19.87 3.86 -18.23
N HIS A 614 -19.49 3.79 -19.49
CA HIS A 614 -18.16 4.05 -19.99
C HIS A 614 -18.11 5.43 -20.66
N VAL A 615 -17.13 6.24 -20.28
CA VAL A 615 -16.96 7.59 -20.82
C VAL A 615 -15.69 7.63 -21.66
N ARG A 616 -15.85 8.03 -22.92
CA ARG A 616 -14.75 8.36 -23.83
C ARG A 616 -14.65 9.85 -24.05
N SER A 617 -13.43 10.37 -24.19
CA SER A 617 -13.20 11.77 -24.56
C SER A 617 -12.22 11.89 -25.70
N LYS A 618 -12.40 12.92 -26.51
CA LYS A 618 -11.47 13.39 -27.54
C LYS A 618 -11.28 14.90 -27.42
N ASP A 619 -10.08 15.39 -27.68
CA ASP A 619 -9.77 16.81 -27.78
C ASP A 619 -9.01 17.08 -29.09
N LYS A 620 -8.73 18.35 -29.40
CA LYS A 620 -8.01 18.74 -30.64
C LYS A 620 -6.59 18.15 -30.77
N TYR A 621 -5.98 17.73 -29.66
CA TYR A 621 -4.65 17.12 -29.64
C TYR A 621 -4.70 15.59 -29.77
N SER A 622 -5.89 15.00 -29.57
CA SER A 622 -6.13 13.56 -29.57
C SER A 622 -6.83 13.13 -30.87
N LYS A 623 -6.18 12.25 -31.64
CA LYS A 623 -6.76 11.75 -32.91
C LYS A 623 -7.93 10.78 -32.68
N GLU A 624 -7.94 10.07 -31.55
CA GLU A 624 -8.88 9.00 -31.22
C GLU A 624 -9.63 9.30 -29.92
N TYR A 625 -10.83 8.70 -29.77
CA TYR A 625 -11.58 8.71 -28.53
C TYR A 625 -10.93 7.77 -27.51
N GLU A 626 -10.70 8.27 -26.31
CA GLU A 626 -10.06 7.49 -25.26
C GLU A 626 -11.00 7.25 -24.07
N GLY A 627 -11.06 6.02 -23.55
CA GLY A 627 -11.82 5.70 -22.34
C GLY A 627 -11.21 6.35 -21.10
N VAL A 628 -11.87 7.37 -20.56
CA VAL A 628 -11.33 8.26 -19.53
C VAL A 628 -12.07 8.22 -18.20
N ALA A 629 -13.33 7.80 -18.18
CA ALA A 629 -14.11 7.70 -16.94
C ALA A 629 -15.06 6.52 -16.99
N ALA A 630 -15.54 6.10 -15.82
CA ALA A 630 -16.61 5.13 -15.68
C ALA A 630 -17.46 5.42 -14.46
N LEU A 631 -18.76 5.12 -14.54
CA LEU A 631 -19.72 5.32 -13.47
C LEU A 631 -20.52 4.04 -13.25
N VAL A 632 -20.85 3.74 -11.99
CA VAL A 632 -21.86 2.75 -11.63
C VAL A 632 -23.06 3.49 -11.06
N ILE A 633 -24.23 3.29 -11.67
CA ILE A 633 -25.50 3.84 -11.22
C ILE A 633 -26.38 2.68 -10.77
N VAL A 634 -26.87 2.73 -9.54
CA VAL A 634 -27.91 1.83 -9.02
C VAL A 634 -29.24 2.55 -9.18
N LYS A 635 -30.20 1.90 -9.84
CA LYS A 635 -31.54 2.41 -10.09
C LYS A 635 -32.47 1.91 -9.01
N GLU A 636 -32.83 2.79 -8.07
CA GLU A 636 -33.82 2.51 -7.04
C GLU A 636 -35.18 3.12 -7.42
N ASP A 637 -36.26 2.72 -6.73
CA ASP A 637 -37.64 3.05 -7.12
C ASP A 637 -37.91 4.56 -7.30
N ARG A 638 -37.26 5.40 -6.49
CA ARG A 638 -37.52 6.87 -6.46
C ARG A 638 -36.28 7.72 -6.65
N HIS A 639 -35.10 7.13 -6.78
CA HIS A 639 -33.86 7.87 -6.94
C HIS A 639 -32.79 7.03 -7.63
N TRP A 640 -31.83 7.71 -8.27
CA TRP A 640 -30.63 7.06 -8.82
C TRP A 640 -29.45 7.27 -7.88
N VAL A 641 -28.73 6.20 -7.56
CA VAL A 641 -27.52 6.25 -6.73
C VAL A 641 -26.29 6.10 -7.60
N ILE A 642 -25.46 7.12 -7.67
CA ILE A 642 -24.09 7.04 -8.22
C ILE A 642 -23.25 6.31 -7.16
N ASP A 643 -23.17 4.98 -7.29
CA ASP A 643 -22.43 4.13 -6.36
C ASP A 643 -20.92 4.41 -6.43
N ASN A 644 -20.40 4.65 -7.64
CA ASN A 644 -19.00 5.01 -7.83
C ASN A 644 -18.79 5.79 -9.13
N PHE A 645 -17.95 6.80 -9.07
CA PHE A 645 -17.46 7.54 -10.22
C PHE A 645 -15.93 7.56 -10.22
N VAL A 646 -15.35 6.96 -11.27
CA VAL A 646 -13.90 6.96 -11.50
C VAL A 646 -13.53 7.76 -12.74
N MET A 647 -12.42 8.48 -12.66
CA MET A 647 -11.86 9.19 -13.81
C MET A 647 -10.34 9.09 -13.83
N SER A 648 -9.79 8.86 -15.02
CA SER A 648 -8.35 8.83 -15.25
C SER A 648 -7.74 10.18 -14.90
N CYS A 649 -6.67 10.14 -14.11
CA CYS A 649 -5.91 11.32 -13.67
C CYS A 649 -5.43 12.25 -14.80
N ARG A 650 -5.43 11.80 -16.07
CA ARG A 650 -4.97 12.55 -17.25
C ARG A 650 -5.97 13.56 -17.81
N VAL A 651 -7.27 13.37 -17.56
CA VAL A 651 -8.33 14.31 -17.97
C VAL A 651 -8.87 15.12 -16.80
N MET A 652 -8.35 14.88 -15.60
CA MET A 652 -8.72 15.60 -14.40
C MET A 652 -8.41 17.10 -14.56
N GLY A 653 -9.36 17.95 -14.15
CA GLY A 653 -9.25 19.40 -14.28
C GLY A 653 -9.78 19.95 -15.61
N ARG A 654 -10.41 19.13 -16.45
CA ARG A 654 -11.05 19.53 -17.73
C ARG A 654 -12.57 19.69 -17.64
N ASP A 655 -13.15 19.65 -16.45
CA ASP A 655 -14.59 19.77 -16.17
C ASP A 655 -15.48 18.69 -16.82
N ILE A 656 -14.90 17.57 -17.25
CA ILE A 656 -15.66 16.43 -17.80
C ILE A 656 -16.63 15.91 -16.73
N GLU A 657 -16.18 15.84 -15.49
CA GLU A 657 -16.95 15.41 -14.33
C GLU A 657 -18.22 16.26 -14.12
N HIS A 658 -18.13 17.56 -14.35
CA HIS A 658 -19.24 18.49 -14.22
C HIS A 658 -20.25 18.31 -15.36
N ALA A 659 -19.77 18.14 -16.60
CA ALA A 659 -20.62 17.90 -17.75
C ALA A 659 -21.40 16.57 -17.65
N ILE A 660 -20.74 15.50 -17.18
CA ILE A 660 -21.38 14.19 -16.96
C ILE A 660 -22.47 14.30 -15.90
N LEU A 661 -22.15 14.87 -14.73
CA LEU A 661 -23.12 14.99 -13.63
C LEU A 661 -24.30 15.88 -14.02
N SER A 662 -24.04 16.99 -14.69
CA SER A 662 -25.12 17.88 -15.17
C SER A 662 -26.06 17.17 -16.14
N LYS A 663 -25.52 16.43 -17.11
CA LYS A 663 -26.35 15.66 -18.05
C LYS A 663 -27.10 14.52 -17.34
N LEU A 664 -26.46 13.83 -16.40
CA LEU A 664 -27.08 12.75 -15.64
C LEU A 664 -28.27 13.27 -14.80
N ILE A 665 -28.11 14.42 -14.13
CA ILE A 665 -29.18 15.09 -13.36
C ILE A 665 -30.35 15.46 -14.29
N LEU A 666 -30.06 16.04 -15.46
CA LEU A 666 -31.10 16.37 -16.45
C LEU A 666 -31.87 15.13 -16.91
N LEU A 667 -31.17 14.05 -17.29
CA LEU A 667 -31.80 12.79 -17.69
C LEU A 667 -32.64 12.15 -16.58
N ALA A 668 -32.15 12.20 -15.34
CA ALA A 668 -32.88 11.69 -14.19
C ALA A 668 -34.13 12.54 -13.90
N SER A 669 -34.07 13.85 -14.10
CA SER A 669 -35.22 14.76 -13.91
C SER A 669 -36.32 14.61 -14.97
N GLU A 670 -35.99 14.06 -16.15
CA GLU A 670 -36.98 13.71 -17.19
C GLU A 670 -37.73 12.40 -16.86
N SER A 671 -37.28 11.66 -15.85
CA SER A 671 -37.91 10.44 -15.34
C SER A 671 -38.74 10.71 -14.09
N SER A 672 -39.58 9.76 -13.67
CA SER A 672 -40.40 9.86 -12.45
C SER A 672 -39.60 9.68 -11.14
N LEU A 673 -38.43 10.31 -11.03
CA LEU A 673 -37.52 10.24 -9.90
C LEU A 673 -37.61 11.52 -9.05
N ASP A 674 -37.30 11.43 -7.77
CA ASP A 674 -37.28 12.60 -6.88
C ASP A 674 -35.89 13.22 -6.76
N SER A 675 -34.84 12.41 -6.91
CA SER A 675 -33.46 12.83 -6.65
C SER A 675 -32.38 11.95 -7.30
N VAL A 676 -31.15 12.46 -7.28
CA VAL A 676 -29.92 11.71 -7.55
C VAL A 676 -29.06 11.73 -6.29
N VAL A 677 -28.54 10.58 -5.88
CA VAL A 677 -27.66 10.42 -4.72
C VAL A 677 -26.23 10.12 -5.18
N GLY A 678 -25.25 10.83 -4.64
CA GLY A 678 -23.83 10.61 -4.84
C GLY A 678 -23.18 9.94 -3.63
N ARG A 679 -22.58 8.77 -3.81
CA ARG A 679 -21.84 8.08 -2.74
C ARG A 679 -20.39 8.53 -2.74
N PHE A 680 -19.90 8.98 -1.58
CA PHE A 680 -18.50 9.29 -1.33
C PHE A 680 -18.02 8.59 -0.07
N ILE A 681 -16.93 7.83 -0.15
CA ILE A 681 -16.29 7.19 1.01
C ILE A 681 -14.89 7.78 1.14
N ALA A 682 -14.67 8.55 2.20
CA ALA A 682 -13.43 9.27 2.40
C ALA A 682 -12.24 8.31 2.61
N SER A 683 -11.14 8.58 1.91
CA SER A 683 -9.85 7.93 2.11
C SER A 683 -8.71 8.93 1.92
N SER A 684 -7.52 8.57 2.37
CA SER A 684 -6.31 9.38 2.10
C SER A 684 -5.99 9.50 0.60
N LYS A 685 -6.51 8.59 -0.23
CA LYS A 685 -6.16 8.48 -1.66
C LYS A 685 -7.09 9.25 -2.59
N ASN A 686 -8.36 9.45 -2.22
CA ASN A 686 -9.39 10.09 -3.05
C ASN A 686 -9.76 11.51 -2.58
N MET A 687 -8.90 12.13 -1.78
CA MET A 687 -9.05 13.54 -1.38
C MET A 687 -9.30 14.52 -2.54
N PRO A 688 -8.72 14.35 -3.74
CA PRO A 688 -8.97 15.27 -4.85
C PRO A 688 -10.44 15.34 -5.33
N VAL A 689 -11.26 14.32 -5.05
CA VAL A 689 -12.68 14.27 -5.48
C VAL A 689 -13.67 14.57 -4.34
N ARG A 690 -13.17 14.94 -3.14
CA ARG A 690 -14.01 15.18 -1.95
C ARG A 690 -15.12 16.20 -2.17
N GLU A 691 -14.81 17.30 -2.85
CA GLU A 691 -15.78 18.39 -3.08
C GLU A 691 -16.57 18.20 -4.39
N LEU A 692 -16.44 17.07 -5.09
CA LEU A 692 -17.07 16.86 -6.39
C LEU A 692 -18.57 17.12 -6.36
N TYR A 693 -19.29 16.44 -5.46
CA TYR A 693 -20.74 16.53 -5.39
C TYR A 693 -21.19 17.93 -4.95
N LYS A 694 -20.53 18.52 -3.94
CA LYS A 694 -20.76 19.90 -3.52
C LYS A 694 -20.57 20.92 -4.65
N ASN A 695 -19.51 20.76 -5.44
CA ASN A 695 -19.23 21.63 -6.59
C ASN A 695 -20.25 21.45 -7.72
N ASN A 696 -21.03 20.36 -7.71
CA ASN A 696 -22.18 20.12 -8.58
C ASN A 696 -23.52 20.33 -7.85
N HIS A 697 -23.50 21.16 -6.79
CA HIS A 697 -24.65 21.57 -6.01
C HIS A 697 -25.34 20.49 -5.18
N PHE A 698 -24.82 19.27 -5.04
CA PHE A 698 -25.42 18.31 -4.11
C PHE A 698 -25.29 18.81 -2.66
N ILE A 699 -26.27 18.47 -1.82
CA ILE A 699 -26.33 18.80 -0.40
C ILE A 699 -26.01 17.53 0.40
N SER A 700 -25.11 17.62 1.39
CA SER A 700 -24.83 16.48 2.27
C SER A 700 -25.98 16.29 3.26
N ASP A 701 -26.45 15.05 3.42
CA ASP A 701 -27.34 14.66 4.51
C ASP A 701 -26.54 14.29 5.79
N ASP A 702 -27.25 14.04 6.89
CA ASP A 702 -26.68 13.64 8.19
C ASP A 702 -25.98 12.26 8.16
N ASN A 703 -26.12 11.48 7.07
CA ASN A 703 -25.52 10.16 6.86
C ASN A 703 -24.32 10.19 5.90
N GLU A 704 -23.75 11.37 5.63
CA GLU A 704 -22.63 11.58 4.69
C GLU A 704 -22.95 11.19 3.21
N GLN A 705 -24.24 11.12 2.84
CA GLN A 705 -24.65 10.98 1.45
C GLN A 705 -24.86 12.34 0.80
N TRP A 706 -24.48 12.47 -0.48
CA TRP A 706 -24.69 13.69 -1.24
C TRP A 706 -25.97 13.59 -2.03
N LEU A 707 -26.91 14.51 -1.82
CA LEU A 707 -28.23 14.46 -2.43
C LEU A 707 -28.46 15.64 -3.38
N PHE A 708 -29.00 15.35 -4.57
CA PHE A 708 -29.53 16.35 -5.48
C PHE A 708 -31.05 16.15 -5.62
N GLU A 709 -31.85 16.97 -4.93
CA GLU A 709 -33.32 16.91 -5.00
C GLU A 709 -33.88 17.84 -6.07
N PHE A 710 -34.64 17.31 -7.02
CA PHE A 710 -35.21 18.11 -8.12
C PHE A 710 -36.23 19.15 -7.63
N ALA A 711 -36.90 18.89 -6.51
CA ALA A 711 -37.89 19.80 -5.95
C ALA A 711 -37.27 21.00 -5.22
N GLN A 712 -36.05 20.85 -4.69
CA GLN A 712 -35.39 21.85 -3.86
C GLN A 712 -34.29 22.61 -4.59
N GLN A 713 -33.83 22.11 -5.74
CA GLN A 713 -32.61 22.59 -6.40
C GLN A 713 -32.85 22.92 -7.86
N SER A 714 -32.22 24.01 -8.32
CA SER A 714 -32.30 24.41 -9.72
C SER A 714 -31.55 23.41 -10.59
N LEU A 715 -32.22 22.89 -11.63
CA LEU A 715 -31.60 21.99 -12.60
C LEU A 715 -30.40 22.68 -13.27
N PRO A 716 -29.28 21.96 -13.47
CA PRO A 716 -28.12 22.49 -14.14
C PRO A 716 -28.42 22.75 -15.62
N SER A 717 -27.75 23.74 -16.22
CA SER A 717 -27.77 23.92 -17.67
C SER A 717 -26.88 22.87 -18.36
N GLU A 718 -27.15 22.56 -19.63
CA GLU A 718 -26.19 21.80 -20.43
C GLU A 718 -24.87 22.59 -20.53
N SER A 719 -23.76 21.85 -20.64
CA SER A 719 -22.43 22.44 -20.72
C SER A 719 -22.20 23.07 -22.10
N ASP A 720 -21.97 24.39 -22.14
CA ASP A 720 -21.62 25.13 -23.36
C ASP A 720 -20.11 25.12 -23.71
N ILE A 721 -19.31 24.42 -22.91
CA ILE A 721 -17.84 24.37 -23.04
C ILE A 721 -17.32 23.10 -23.72
N MET A 722 -18.15 22.05 -23.85
CA MET A 722 -17.79 20.79 -24.50
C MET A 722 -19.03 20.12 -25.12
N THR A 723 -18.82 19.34 -26.17
CA THR A 723 -19.89 18.57 -26.83
C THR A 723 -20.05 17.23 -26.14
N LEU A 724 -21.25 16.90 -25.68
CA LEU A 724 -21.53 15.66 -24.97
C LEU A 724 -22.57 14.82 -25.72
N ASN A 725 -22.15 13.63 -26.14
CA ASN A 725 -22.97 12.62 -26.81
C ASN A 725 -23.31 11.50 -25.83
N TRP A 726 -24.55 11.44 -25.35
CA TRP A 726 -25.01 10.43 -24.39
C TRP A 726 -25.77 9.31 -25.11
N LYS A 727 -25.18 8.12 -25.17
CA LYS A 727 -25.69 6.89 -25.78
C LYS A 727 -25.72 5.74 -24.76
N ALA A 728 -26.39 5.99 -23.63
CA ALA A 728 -26.41 5.11 -22.48
C ALA A 728 -27.65 4.21 -22.40
#